data_AF-A0AAD4CN24-F1
#
_entry.id   AF-A0AAD4CN24-F1
#
_cell.length_a   1.000
_cell.length_b   1.000
_cell.length_c   1.000
_cell.angle_alpha   90.00
_cell.angle_beta   90.00
_cell.angle_gamma   90.00
#
_symmetry.space_group_name_H-M   'P 1'
#
loop_
_entity.id
_entity.type
_entity.pdbx_description
1 polymer ?
#
loop_
_entity_poly.entity_id
_entity_poly.type
_entity_poly.pdbx_seq_one_letter_code
_entity_poly.pdbx_strand_id
1 'polypeptide(L)'
;MYDCTTIGMPVIGELYIFIRHYDHEGAGVVVAVGEDVTKPTGDILKVGDFIANRIAELGVRDYFTVPGDTNLDLLDCLLENKHLRMVSCCNELNAGYAADGYARTAAAQVAVVVIPYIVGGLSIINAIAGAHSEDLKVIVISGCPTTTTLAEDQFLHHTPSPANRDQALHAFQGVTAAAVRVKTAETAVDIIDGAIMSCLCKSRPVYIEIPNDIATASCSSPGSIPYTPQLMTNGRKIEDAFKTILAAWDNAESPVMIIGRSARQFLSRNTIQTFGEKLGCPILCQPDGRLFLESHPQYGGVYWLGIGNQNAEKLVQGSDLWLVIGGCWSDFHGSSININKDRYRIISLERDRVDVFHRAIIEGVSPSYIAERLVSSSLRPKTGHFSVDELELAHPPKIQLDKSDAVLTISNIIAGVEDILSGHDTLIADIGESWFATNLITLPPGADCLLQTVYSSIGWAAPAALGSQVARLAGRTIVLIGDGALQMTVQELSTMIRMKSNPIILVLNNLGYKIETAIHEGPYNYIADWDYTKVASAFVGNPHVMPYNPYCPEEGTYTDNPIFTMQVKTQKDLVSALERAKAGPSKLAFLECCIHPDDLTPGLRRMGNAISEKIMVPPPDSGYATSDSGDSYLTDTHPGQKLHGSLRASDIIMTLTATPGTTLESDNPNVLNFEQCTDHMVRAHWTSNQGWNAPELVPYGPLSLMPTASVLHYATSCFEGLKAYRGNDSKLRLFRPNYNCERMLNSAKRLGLPAFNPEELLKLIQAVLAVDAPQWLPSDQGGSFLYIRPTLIASGKGLGIKGPTDALLYIILLPCADPMKCLKGTSRPGFHLLCSPKDMIRAWPGGTGAANIASNYGPSIPAQEAACEQGCDLVLWLYGPDRLIIDAGTSNFFLVWVTKYGKLELITPPLDNGTILPGLTRHSILEIARARLTTGPIVEYQSDGSWRFLEPLSVVERDIAMHDVLVAHDEHRLRGAFVVGTEYGITPVSSIQFEEQEIRFPEELSPYLSLLQKWYFGIVFGEEKNNWAEVVEG
;
A
#
# COMPACT_ATOMS: atom_id res chain seq x y z
N MET A 1 20.27 -51.38 -20.90
CA MET A 1 21.30 -52.06 -21.70
C MET A 1 21.14 -51.65 -23.17
N TYR A 2 21.98 -50.74 -23.66
CA TYR A 2 22.56 -50.73 -25.01
C TYR A 2 23.80 -49.82 -24.97
N ASP A 3 24.87 -50.30 -25.61
CA ASP A 3 26.28 -49.91 -25.47
C ASP A 3 26.68 -48.82 -26.49
N CYS A 4 27.52 -47.87 -26.09
CA CYS A 4 28.07 -46.81 -26.96
C CYS A 4 29.54 -46.52 -26.59
N THR A 5 30.43 -47.42 -26.95
CA THR A 5 31.83 -47.06 -27.22
C THR A 5 32.01 -46.65 -28.68
N THR A 6 32.78 -45.57 -28.86
CA THR A 6 33.60 -45.16 -30.03
C THR A 6 33.14 -43.87 -30.71
N ILE A 7 33.81 -42.74 -30.39
CA ILE A 7 34.47 -41.80 -31.31
C ILE A 7 35.33 -40.86 -30.43
N GLY A 8 36.64 -40.84 -30.68
CA GLY A 8 37.61 -40.04 -29.94
C GLY A 8 37.76 -38.62 -30.47
N MET A 9 37.94 -37.66 -29.56
CA MET A 9 38.51 -36.33 -29.80
C MET A 9 39.41 -35.92 -28.61
N PRO A 10 40.48 -35.13 -28.84
CA PRO A 10 41.61 -34.99 -27.92
C PRO A 10 41.37 -33.95 -26.81
N VAL A 11 41.98 -34.22 -25.65
CA VAL A 11 41.99 -33.38 -24.45
C VAL A 11 42.87 -32.16 -24.64
N ILE A 12 42.32 -30.95 -24.44
CA ILE A 12 43.08 -29.73 -24.08
C ILE A 12 42.28 -28.93 -23.03
N GLY A 13 42.87 -28.78 -21.84
CA GLY A 13 42.59 -27.70 -20.88
C GLY A 13 41.35 -27.87 -20.00
N GLU A 14 41.57 -27.97 -18.68
CA GLU A 14 40.57 -28.20 -17.62
C GLU A 14 39.35 -27.26 -17.70
N LEU A 15 38.20 -27.82 -18.09
CA LEU A 15 36.88 -27.23 -17.91
C LEU A 15 36.08 -28.17 -17.00
N TYR A 16 35.80 -27.75 -15.76
CA TYR A 16 34.87 -28.46 -14.89
C TYR A 16 33.44 -28.28 -15.42
N ILE A 17 33.01 -29.17 -16.31
CA ILE A 17 31.62 -29.27 -16.75
C ILE A 17 30.91 -30.25 -15.81
N PHE A 18 30.06 -29.75 -14.93
CA PHE A 18 29.07 -30.60 -14.25
C PHE A 18 27.93 -30.90 -15.23
N ILE A 19 27.99 -32.07 -15.88
CA ILE A 19 26.84 -32.66 -16.57
C ILE A 19 26.16 -33.62 -15.57
N ARG A 20 24.89 -33.40 -15.23
CA ARG A 20 24.04 -34.46 -14.64
C ARG A 20 22.96 -34.88 -15.64
N HIS A 21 22.97 -36.18 -15.95
CA HIS A 21 21.88 -36.90 -16.62
C HIS A 21 20.61 -36.86 -15.78
N TYR A 22 19.47 -36.67 -16.45
CA TYR A 22 18.14 -36.89 -15.89
C TYR A 22 17.83 -38.39 -15.98
N ASP A 23 17.57 -39.02 -14.84
CA ASP A 23 16.87 -40.30 -14.79
C ASP A 23 15.54 -40.14 -14.04
N HIS A 24 14.51 -40.72 -14.62
CA HIS A 24 13.15 -40.82 -14.11
C HIS A 24 13.10 -41.80 -12.93
N GLU A 25 12.62 -41.37 -11.76
CA GLU A 25 11.74 -42.12 -10.84
C GLU A 25 11.61 -41.40 -9.48
N GLY A 26 10.37 -41.29 -8.97
CA GLY A 26 10.10 -41.28 -7.51
C GLY A 26 9.92 -39.93 -6.80
N ALA A 27 8.67 -39.69 -6.38
CA ALA A 27 8.14 -38.64 -5.50
C ALA A 27 8.99 -38.21 -4.28
N GLY A 28 8.91 -36.90 -3.99
CA GLY A 28 9.30 -36.27 -2.73
C GLY A 28 10.21 -35.07 -2.94
N VAL A 29 9.74 -33.85 -2.64
CA VAL A 29 10.64 -32.68 -2.50
C VAL A 29 11.44 -32.87 -1.22
N VAL A 30 12.53 -33.62 -1.33
CA VAL A 30 13.65 -33.51 -0.41
C VAL A 30 14.42 -32.30 -0.90
N VAL A 31 14.51 -31.25 -0.06
CA VAL A 31 15.54 -30.23 -0.24
C VAL A 31 16.86 -30.99 -0.21
N ALA A 32 17.46 -31.19 -1.38
CA ALA A 32 18.78 -31.78 -1.48
C ALA A 32 19.74 -30.79 -0.83
N VAL A 33 20.05 -31.05 0.45
CA VAL A 33 21.23 -30.47 1.10
C VAL A 33 22.39 -30.90 0.22
N GLY A 34 23.07 -29.92 -0.40
CA GLY A 34 24.20 -30.17 -1.28
C GLY A 34 25.22 -31.09 -0.60
N GLU A 35 25.82 -31.97 -1.40
CA GLU A 35 26.90 -32.87 -0.97
C GLU A 35 27.97 -32.11 -0.17
N ASP A 36 28.35 -32.70 0.97
CA ASP A 36 29.34 -32.27 1.98
C ASP A 36 30.11 -30.97 1.67
N VAL A 37 29.55 -29.84 2.10
CA VAL A 37 30.39 -28.71 2.54
C VAL A 37 31.07 -29.18 3.82
N THR A 38 32.34 -29.59 3.71
CA THR A 38 33.15 -30.03 4.85
C THR A 38 33.13 -28.96 5.95
N LYS A 39 32.42 -29.25 7.04
CA LYS A 39 32.31 -28.38 8.21
C LYS A 39 33.64 -28.30 8.96
N PRO A 40 34.19 -27.12 9.24
CA PRO A 40 35.15 -26.96 10.32
C PRO A 40 34.40 -27.26 11.62
N THR A 41 34.73 -28.38 12.26
CA THR A 41 34.16 -28.74 13.57
C THR A 41 35.07 -28.17 14.64
N GLY A 42 34.65 -27.07 15.28
CA GLY A 42 35.30 -26.53 16.48
C GLY A 42 35.80 -25.08 16.41
N ASP A 43 35.65 -24.38 15.29
CA ASP A 43 36.21 -23.03 15.14
C ASP A 43 35.23 -21.92 15.54
N ILE A 44 35.76 -20.90 16.21
CA ILE A 44 35.09 -19.62 16.46
C ILE A 44 34.94 -18.90 15.12
N LEU A 45 33.69 -18.71 14.65
CA LEU A 45 33.39 -18.03 13.38
C LEU A 45 33.11 -16.54 13.61
N LYS A 46 33.40 -15.67 12.64
CA LYS A 46 32.84 -14.30 12.67
C LYS A 46 31.35 -14.35 12.34
N VAL A 47 30.57 -13.37 12.82
CA VAL A 47 29.15 -13.24 12.45
C VAL A 47 28.97 -13.12 10.93
N GLY A 48 29.86 -12.40 10.24
CA GLY A 48 29.85 -12.32 8.78
C GLY A 48 30.05 -13.67 8.08
N ASP A 49 30.98 -14.50 8.57
CA ASP A 49 31.22 -15.86 8.04
C ASP A 49 29.99 -16.75 8.27
N PHE A 50 29.35 -16.60 9.44
CA PHE A 50 28.10 -17.27 9.75
C PHE A 50 26.98 -16.88 8.78
N ILE A 51 26.80 -15.58 8.50
CA ILE A 51 25.84 -15.09 7.51
C ILE A 51 26.16 -15.70 6.14
N ALA A 52 27.42 -15.69 5.70
CA ALA A 52 27.85 -16.26 4.43
C ALA A 52 27.47 -17.74 4.31
N ASN A 53 27.74 -18.51 5.37
CA ASN A 53 27.38 -19.93 5.43
C ASN A 53 25.87 -20.13 5.38
N ARG A 54 25.08 -19.31 6.08
CA ARG A 54 23.61 -19.38 6.00
C ARG A 54 23.09 -19.08 4.61
N ILE A 55 23.63 -18.07 3.93
CA ILE A 55 23.27 -17.75 2.54
C ILE A 55 23.52 -18.97 1.64
N ALA A 56 24.70 -19.59 1.75
CA ALA A 56 25.05 -20.78 0.97
C ALA A 56 24.16 -22.00 1.32
N GLU A 57 23.85 -22.22 2.60
CA GLU A 57 22.97 -23.30 3.07
C GLU A 57 21.53 -23.16 2.54
N LEU A 58 21.06 -21.93 2.30
CA LEU A 58 19.77 -21.68 1.65
C LEU A 58 19.79 -22.01 0.15
N GLY A 59 20.94 -22.36 -0.42
CA GLY A 59 21.11 -22.62 -1.86
C GLY A 59 21.29 -21.36 -2.69
N VAL A 60 21.53 -20.21 -2.05
CA VAL A 60 21.86 -18.95 -2.75
C VAL A 60 23.34 -18.99 -3.14
N ARG A 61 23.62 -18.69 -4.41
CA ARG A 61 24.98 -18.69 -4.98
C ARG A 61 25.50 -17.29 -5.29
N ASP A 62 24.59 -16.34 -5.42
CA ASP A 62 24.90 -14.97 -5.80
C ASP A 62 24.13 -14.04 -4.86
N TYR A 63 24.81 -13.02 -4.34
CA TYR A 63 24.19 -11.94 -3.58
C TYR A 63 24.42 -10.61 -4.28
N PHE A 64 23.41 -9.75 -4.22
CA PHE A 64 23.46 -8.43 -4.82
C PHE A 64 23.99 -7.43 -3.80
N THR A 65 24.72 -6.40 -4.24
CA THR A 65 25.25 -5.42 -3.29
C THR A 65 25.45 -4.04 -3.88
N VAL A 66 25.33 -3.03 -3.02
CA VAL A 66 25.95 -1.72 -3.23
C VAL A 66 26.92 -1.49 -2.07
N PRO A 67 28.23 -1.33 -2.33
CA PRO A 67 29.20 -1.08 -1.27
C PRO A 67 29.04 0.31 -0.63
N GLY A 68 29.21 0.39 0.68
CA GLY A 68 29.36 1.64 1.43
C GLY A 68 30.12 1.37 2.72
N ASP A 69 30.72 2.40 3.32
CA ASP A 69 31.56 2.30 4.53
C ASP A 69 30.92 1.52 5.69
N THR A 70 29.59 1.61 5.81
CA THR A 70 28.79 0.89 6.82
C THR A 70 28.57 -0.59 6.55
N ASN A 71 28.99 -1.16 5.41
CA ASN A 71 28.84 -2.60 5.11
C ASN A 71 30.14 -3.30 4.62
N LEU A 72 31.27 -2.59 4.52
CA LEU A 72 32.51 -3.15 3.98
C LEU A 72 33.02 -4.36 4.79
N ASP A 73 33.04 -4.26 6.12
CA ASP A 73 33.52 -5.34 6.99
C ASP A 73 32.68 -6.62 6.82
N LEU A 74 31.37 -6.47 6.63
CA LEU A 74 30.47 -7.58 6.33
C LEU A 74 30.77 -8.16 4.94
N LEU A 75 30.95 -7.31 3.92
CA LEU A 75 31.27 -7.76 2.56
C LEU A 75 32.58 -8.55 2.51
N ASP A 76 33.60 -8.11 3.24
CA ASP A 76 34.88 -8.82 3.34
C ASP A 76 34.69 -10.23 3.90
N CYS A 77 33.86 -10.40 4.94
CA CYS A 77 33.52 -11.73 5.48
C CYS A 77 32.75 -12.59 4.46
N LEU A 78 31.78 -12.00 3.73
CA LEU A 78 31.03 -12.74 2.70
C LEU A 78 31.93 -13.22 1.56
N LEU A 79 32.94 -12.44 1.18
CA LEU A 79 33.91 -12.79 0.14
C LEU A 79 34.85 -13.94 0.53
N GLU A 80 35.03 -14.22 1.82
CA GLU A 80 35.79 -15.39 2.29
C GLU A 80 35.08 -16.71 1.89
N ASN A 81 33.75 -16.70 1.70
CA ASN A 81 32.99 -17.87 1.29
C ASN A 81 33.00 -18.06 -0.23
N LYS A 82 33.80 -19.03 -0.70
CA LYS A 82 33.99 -19.34 -2.13
C LYS A 82 32.75 -19.89 -2.85
N HIS A 83 31.68 -20.24 -2.13
CA HIS A 83 30.41 -20.69 -2.73
C HIS A 83 29.51 -19.51 -3.12
N LEU A 84 29.82 -18.30 -2.65
CA LEU A 84 29.09 -17.09 -2.95
C LEU A 84 29.84 -16.24 -3.96
N ARG A 85 29.09 -15.66 -4.91
CA ARG A 85 29.59 -14.66 -5.84
C ARG A 85 28.92 -13.32 -5.57
N MET A 86 29.74 -12.30 -5.40
CA MET A 86 29.26 -10.92 -5.26
C MET A 86 28.82 -10.36 -6.60
N VAL A 87 27.61 -9.79 -6.66
CA VAL A 87 27.08 -9.06 -7.82
C VAL A 87 26.85 -7.61 -7.41
N SER A 88 27.81 -6.73 -7.71
CA SER A 88 27.67 -5.30 -7.41
C SER A 88 26.73 -4.62 -8.42
N CYS A 89 25.72 -3.90 -7.96
CA CYS A 89 24.75 -3.18 -8.80
C CYS A 89 25.06 -1.67 -8.84
N CYS A 90 24.40 -0.95 -9.75
CA CYS A 90 24.63 0.48 -9.93
C CYS A 90 24.04 1.34 -8.81
N ASN A 91 22.89 0.93 -8.26
CA ASN A 91 22.21 1.56 -7.13
C ASN A 91 21.37 0.52 -6.37
N GLU A 92 20.84 0.89 -5.21
CA GLU A 92 20.16 -0.07 -4.32
C GLU A 92 18.77 -0.46 -4.83
N LEU A 93 18.04 0.44 -5.52
CA LEU A 93 16.77 0.10 -6.17
C LEU A 93 16.96 -1.04 -7.19
N ASN A 94 17.95 -0.90 -8.07
CA ASN A 94 18.28 -1.91 -9.06
C ASN A 94 18.78 -3.21 -8.41
N ALA A 95 19.57 -3.11 -7.33
CA ALA A 95 19.99 -4.29 -6.57
C ALA A 95 18.78 -5.06 -6.01
N GLY A 96 17.78 -4.34 -5.50
CA GLY A 96 16.52 -4.91 -5.04
C GLY A 96 15.72 -5.58 -6.16
N TYR A 97 15.60 -4.95 -7.33
CA TYR A 97 14.92 -5.56 -8.48
C TYR A 97 15.69 -6.74 -9.08
N ALA A 98 17.02 -6.73 -9.05
CA ALA A 98 17.82 -7.89 -9.41
C ALA A 98 17.60 -9.05 -8.40
N ALA A 99 17.52 -8.74 -7.11
CA ALA A 99 17.16 -9.73 -6.10
C ALA A 99 15.73 -10.28 -6.29
N ASP A 100 14.75 -9.45 -6.67
CA ASP A 100 13.39 -9.88 -7.04
C ASP A 100 13.44 -10.90 -8.21
N GLY A 101 14.08 -10.55 -9.32
CA GLY A 101 14.24 -11.45 -10.47
C GLY A 101 14.97 -12.76 -10.11
N TYR A 102 16.00 -12.69 -9.26
CA TYR A 102 16.70 -13.86 -8.77
C TYR A 102 15.79 -14.76 -7.92
N ALA A 103 15.01 -14.20 -7.00
CA ALA A 103 14.10 -14.94 -6.13
C ALA A 103 12.97 -15.64 -6.91
N ARG A 104 12.57 -15.12 -8.07
CA ARG A 104 11.56 -15.76 -8.93
C ARG A 104 12.10 -16.99 -9.67
N THR A 105 13.37 -16.96 -10.05
CA THR A 105 13.96 -17.94 -10.98
C THR A 105 14.87 -18.96 -10.30
N ALA A 106 15.56 -18.58 -9.23
CA ALA A 106 16.47 -19.47 -8.52
C ALA A 106 15.74 -20.68 -7.95
N ALA A 107 16.37 -21.86 -7.97
CA ALA A 107 15.78 -23.10 -7.47
C ALA A 107 15.39 -23.00 -5.98
N ALA A 108 16.17 -22.28 -5.19
CA ALA A 108 15.87 -22.01 -3.78
C ALA A 108 14.71 -21.01 -3.57
N GLN A 109 14.39 -20.20 -4.59
CA GLN A 109 13.45 -19.08 -4.54
C GLN A 109 13.76 -18.08 -3.41
N VAL A 110 15.03 -17.88 -3.09
CA VAL A 110 15.53 -16.93 -2.09
C VAL A 110 16.57 -16.05 -2.76
N ALA A 111 16.54 -14.75 -2.45
CA ALA A 111 17.57 -13.81 -2.86
C ALA A 111 18.09 -13.02 -1.65
N VAL A 112 19.34 -12.56 -1.77
CA VAL A 112 20.01 -11.79 -0.73
C VAL A 112 20.58 -10.52 -1.33
N VAL A 113 20.38 -9.40 -0.65
CA VAL A 113 20.92 -8.10 -1.05
C VAL A 113 21.57 -7.40 0.15
N VAL A 114 22.78 -6.89 -0.05
CA VAL A 114 23.59 -6.23 0.97
C VAL A 114 23.74 -4.74 0.63
N ILE A 115 23.39 -3.85 1.55
CA ILE A 115 23.29 -2.40 1.27
C ILE A 115 23.88 -1.56 2.41
N PRO A 116 24.24 -0.30 2.16
CA PRO A 116 24.68 0.60 3.21
C PRO A 116 23.51 1.11 4.04
N TYR A 117 23.84 1.63 5.21
CA TYR A 117 22.90 2.14 6.20
C TYR A 117 22.03 3.29 5.70
N ILE A 118 20.74 3.27 6.03
CA ILE A 118 19.70 4.29 5.76
C ILE A 118 19.57 4.75 4.31
N VAL A 119 20.56 5.42 3.73
CA VAL A 119 20.50 5.88 2.33
C VAL A 119 20.28 4.72 1.36
N GLY A 120 20.94 3.59 1.61
CA GLY A 120 20.70 2.36 0.86
C GLY A 120 19.34 1.75 1.18
N GLY A 121 18.98 1.70 2.47
CA GLY A 121 17.68 1.20 2.94
C GLY A 121 16.48 1.93 2.34
N LEU A 122 16.47 3.26 2.34
CA LEU A 122 15.38 4.07 1.82
C LEU A 122 15.32 4.08 0.28
N SER A 123 16.43 3.81 -0.40
CA SER A 123 16.49 3.64 -1.86
C SER A 123 15.90 2.28 -2.29
N ILE A 124 16.29 1.19 -1.63
CA ILE A 124 15.83 -0.17 -1.99
C ILE A 124 14.38 -0.45 -1.61
N ILE A 125 13.80 0.29 -0.65
CA ILE A 125 12.50 -0.06 -0.05
C ILE A 125 11.37 -0.22 -1.08
N ASN A 126 11.41 0.53 -2.18
CA ASN A 126 10.45 0.38 -3.28
C ASN A 126 10.50 -1.04 -3.89
N ALA A 127 11.70 -1.57 -4.16
CA ALA A 127 11.85 -2.94 -4.65
C ALA A 127 11.41 -3.98 -3.61
N ILE A 128 11.61 -3.71 -2.32
CA ILE A 128 11.23 -4.62 -1.24
C ILE A 128 9.72 -4.61 -1.00
N ALA A 129 9.06 -3.47 -1.14
CA ALA A 129 7.60 -3.38 -1.18
C ALA A 129 7.01 -4.15 -2.38
N GLY A 130 7.69 -4.13 -3.53
CA GLY A 130 7.37 -4.98 -4.66
C GLY A 130 7.51 -6.47 -4.35
N ALA A 131 8.67 -6.88 -3.85
CA ALA A 131 8.91 -8.25 -3.41
C ALA A 131 7.91 -8.72 -2.33
N HIS A 132 7.49 -7.82 -1.44
CA HIS A 132 6.45 -8.07 -0.44
C HIS A 132 5.10 -8.34 -1.09
N SER A 133 4.67 -7.48 -2.02
CA SER A 133 3.40 -7.58 -2.74
C SER A 133 3.30 -8.85 -3.58
N GLU A 134 4.47 -9.38 -3.97
CA GLU A 134 4.64 -10.56 -4.82
C GLU A 134 4.99 -11.85 -4.03
N ASP A 135 4.98 -11.77 -2.68
CA ASP A 135 5.30 -12.87 -1.75
C ASP A 135 6.69 -13.51 -1.98
N LEU A 136 7.69 -12.71 -2.33
CA LEU A 136 9.06 -13.17 -2.56
C LEU A 136 9.89 -13.22 -1.28
N LYS A 137 10.82 -14.17 -1.22
CA LYS A 137 11.76 -14.35 -0.10
C LYS A 137 13.05 -13.58 -0.38
N VAL A 138 13.04 -12.29 -0.09
CA VAL A 138 14.22 -11.41 -0.23
C VAL A 138 14.77 -11.06 1.15
N ILE A 139 16.02 -11.42 1.40
CA ILE A 139 16.73 -11.10 2.64
C ILE A 139 17.58 -9.85 2.38
N VAL A 140 17.21 -8.74 3.01
CA VAL A 140 17.96 -7.49 2.94
C VAL A 140 18.86 -7.40 4.17
N ILE A 141 20.17 -7.32 3.94
CA ILE A 141 21.16 -7.14 5.00
C ILE A 141 21.76 -5.75 4.85
N SER A 142 21.39 -4.85 5.75
CA SER A 142 21.99 -3.52 5.80
C SER A 142 23.17 -3.55 6.74
N GLY A 143 24.32 -3.09 6.28
CA GLY A 143 25.36 -2.70 7.22
C GLY A 143 24.91 -1.47 8.03
N CYS A 144 25.42 -1.30 9.25
CA CYS A 144 25.22 -0.11 10.04
C CYS A 144 26.45 0.26 10.88
N PRO A 145 26.56 1.51 11.38
CA PRO A 145 27.68 1.95 12.22
C PRO A 145 27.87 1.05 13.44
N THR A 146 29.07 1.13 14.04
CA THR A 146 29.39 0.29 15.21
C THR A 146 28.39 0.47 16.34
N THR A 147 28.23 -0.54 17.20
CA THR A 147 27.31 -0.48 18.35
C THR A 147 27.60 0.72 19.26
N THR A 148 28.87 1.07 19.43
CA THR A 148 29.30 2.25 20.21
C THR A 148 28.83 3.54 19.54
N THR A 149 29.07 3.67 18.24
CA THR A 149 28.67 4.84 17.45
C THR A 149 27.15 5.03 17.41
N LEU A 150 26.38 3.94 17.34
CA LEU A 150 24.91 3.99 17.37
C LEU A 150 24.34 4.42 18.73
N ALA A 151 25.04 4.12 19.83
CA ALA A 151 24.62 4.45 21.18
C ALA A 151 24.91 5.92 21.56
N GLU A 152 25.88 6.56 20.91
CA GLU A 152 26.27 7.94 21.16
C GLU A 152 25.24 8.94 20.62
N ASP A 153 24.91 9.99 21.38
CA ASP A 153 23.98 11.03 20.94
C ASP A 153 24.65 12.08 20.04
N GLN A 154 25.09 11.64 18.86
CA GLN A 154 25.74 12.48 17.87
C GLN A 154 25.11 12.34 16.49
N PHE A 155 25.42 13.30 15.62
CA PHE A 155 25.09 13.22 14.21
C PHE A 155 25.92 12.13 13.54
N LEU A 156 25.26 11.18 12.91
CA LEU A 156 25.89 10.19 12.06
C LEU A 156 25.67 10.56 10.61
N HIS A 157 26.70 10.45 9.79
CA HIS A 157 26.52 10.53 8.35
C HIS A 157 25.49 9.45 7.92
N HIS A 158 24.68 9.76 6.91
CA HIS A 158 23.51 8.97 6.48
C HIS A 158 22.30 8.93 7.46
N THR A 159 22.31 9.65 8.59
CA THR A 159 21.09 9.87 9.41
C THR A 159 20.52 11.27 9.21
N PRO A 160 19.18 11.46 9.21
CA PRO A 160 18.58 12.80 9.06
C PRO A 160 18.70 13.65 10.35
N SER A 161 18.83 13.01 11.51
CA SER A 161 19.07 13.67 12.80
C SER A 161 19.61 12.67 13.83
N PRO A 162 20.22 13.14 14.95
CA PRO A 162 20.70 12.26 16.03
C PRO A 162 19.58 11.38 16.61
N ALA A 163 18.36 11.90 16.69
CA ALA A 163 17.22 11.17 17.23
C ALA A 163 16.63 10.12 16.28
N ASN A 164 16.97 10.16 14.98
CA ASN A 164 16.32 9.34 13.96
C ASN A 164 17.31 8.37 13.27
N ARG A 165 17.95 7.52 14.08
CA ARG A 165 18.83 6.43 13.64
C ARG A 165 18.07 5.18 13.19
N ASP A 166 16.78 5.08 13.53
CA ASP A 166 15.98 3.89 13.25
C ASP A 166 15.02 4.10 12.07
N GLN A 167 15.22 5.15 11.26
CA GLN A 167 14.31 5.51 10.16
C GLN A 167 14.09 4.36 9.18
N ALA A 168 15.17 3.70 8.73
CA ALA A 168 15.07 2.56 7.84
C ALA A 168 14.35 1.40 8.53
N LEU A 169 14.77 0.97 9.73
CA LEU A 169 14.06 -0.08 10.49
C LEU A 169 12.55 0.17 10.57
N HIS A 170 12.13 1.38 10.95
CA HIS A 170 10.71 1.74 11.04
C HIS A 170 10.00 1.67 9.69
N ALA A 171 10.63 2.15 8.61
CA ALA A 171 10.05 2.07 7.28
C ALA A 171 9.86 0.61 6.82
N PHE A 172 10.84 -0.25 7.09
CA PHE A 172 10.80 -1.66 6.69
C PHE A 172 9.77 -2.48 7.48
N GLN A 173 9.34 -2.06 8.67
CA GLN A 173 8.28 -2.75 9.43
C GLN A 173 6.97 -2.87 8.64
N GLY A 174 6.67 -1.92 7.75
CA GLY A 174 5.46 -1.93 6.92
C GLY A 174 5.52 -2.88 5.72
N VAL A 175 6.72 -3.32 5.30
CA VAL A 175 6.93 -4.07 4.04
C VAL A 175 7.73 -5.37 4.22
N THR A 176 7.99 -5.79 5.47
CA THR A 176 8.75 -7.02 5.75
C THR A 176 8.07 -7.90 6.80
N ALA A 177 8.38 -9.20 6.79
CA ALA A 177 7.97 -10.12 7.84
C ALA A 177 8.70 -9.91 9.16
N ALA A 178 9.90 -9.32 9.10
CA ALA A 178 10.75 -8.97 10.23
C ALA A 178 11.71 -7.85 9.80
N ALA A 179 11.84 -6.83 10.64
CA ALA A 179 12.84 -5.77 10.54
C ALA A 179 13.59 -5.71 11.88
N VAL A 180 14.87 -6.10 11.89
CA VAL A 180 15.65 -6.30 13.11
C VAL A 180 17.04 -5.69 13.01
N ARG A 181 17.61 -5.29 14.15
CA ARG A 181 19.03 -4.90 14.28
C ARG A 181 19.71 -5.83 15.28
N VAL A 182 20.85 -6.37 14.89
CA VAL A 182 21.71 -7.14 15.80
C VAL A 182 22.42 -6.16 16.75
N LYS A 183 22.32 -6.42 18.06
CA LYS A 183 22.87 -5.52 19.09
C LYS A 183 24.14 -6.04 19.75
N THR A 184 24.31 -7.35 19.80
CA THR A 184 25.47 -8.01 20.43
C THR A 184 25.83 -9.28 19.65
N ALA A 185 27.10 -9.69 19.67
CA ALA A 185 27.58 -10.89 18.98
C ALA A 185 26.96 -12.17 19.57
N GLU A 186 26.66 -12.18 20.87
CA GLU A 186 26.06 -13.31 21.58
C GLU A 186 24.64 -13.61 21.07
N THR A 187 23.88 -12.57 20.71
CA THR A 187 22.50 -12.69 20.20
C THR A 187 22.41 -12.76 18.68
N ALA A 188 23.52 -12.58 17.96
CA ALA A 188 23.53 -12.42 16.51
C ALA A 188 22.92 -13.63 15.79
N VAL A 189 23.32 -14.84 16.19
CA VAL A 189 22.84 -16.09 15.59
C VAL A 189 21.32 -16.20 15.68
N ASP A 190 20.75 -16.04 16.89
CA ASP A 190 19.31 -16.20 17.11
C ASP A 190 18.48 -15.14 16.36
N ILE A 191 18.95 -13.89 16.32
CA ILE A 191 18.26 -12.80 15.61
C ILE A 191 18.27 -13.03 14.10
N ILE A 192 19.44 -13.40 13.54
CA ILE A 192 19.61 -13.64 12.11
C ILE A 192 18.80 -14.88 11.68
N ASP A 193 18.95 -16.00 12.38
CA ASP A 193 18.19 -17.22 12.07
C ASP A 193 16.68 -16.97 12.24
N GLY A 194 16.25 -16.22 13.27
CA GLY A 194 14.85 -15.85 13.45
C GLY A 194 14.27 -15.01 12.31
N ALA A 195 15.04 -14.06 11.78
CA ALA A 195 14.67 -13.27 10.61
C ALA A 195 14.63 -14.12 9.33
N ILE A 196 15.65 -14.94 9.07
CA ILE A 196 15.69 -15.87 7.93
C ILE A 196 14.49 -16.82 7.98
N MET A 197 14.20 -17.41 9.14
CA MET A 197 13.04 -18.30 9.32
C MET A 197 11.72 -17.56 9.07
N SER A 198 11.59 -16.31 9.52
CA SER A 198 10.42 -15.48 9.23
C SER A 198 10.24 -15.25 7.72
N CYS A 199 11.35 -15.01 7.00
CA CYS A 199 11.37 -14.88 5.54
C CYS A 199 10.86 -16.16 4.87
N LEU A 200 11.42 -17.32 5.23
CA LEU A 200 11.10 -18.60 4.62
C LEU A 200 9.66 -19.04 4.90
N CYS A 201 9.24 -18.99 6.17
CA CYS A 201 7.93 -19.49 6.61
C CYS A 201 6.77 -18.64 6.08
N LYS A 202 6.92 -17.30 6.13
CA LYS A 202 5.87 -16.38 5.64
C LYS A 202 5.98 -16.11 4.14
N SER A 203 7.12 -16.41 3.53
CA SER A 203 7.48 -16.02 2.16
C SER A 203 7.27 -14.53 1.92
N ARG A 204 7.98 -13.76 2.73
CA ARG A 204 7.98 -12.31 2.69
C ARG A 204 9.40 -11.81 2.90
N PRO A 205 9.74 -10.61 2.41
CA PRO A 205 11.06 -10.05 2.64
C PRO A 205 11.36 -9.83 4.12
N VAL A 206 12.63 -9.77 4.47
CA VAL A 206 13.11 -9.40 5.82
C VAL A 206 14.25 -8.40 5.73
N TYR A 207 14.39 -7.58 6.75
CA TYR A 207 15.41 -6.55 6.86
C TYR A 207 16.24 -6.76 8.13
N ILE A 208 17.56 -6.89 7.98
CA ILE A 208 18.50 -7.19 9.06
C ILE A 208 19.60 -6.14 9.03
N GLU A 209 19.74 -5.37 10.10
CA GLU A 209 20.86 -4.44 10.27
C GLU A 209 21.98 -5.10 11.08
N ILE A 210 23.20 -5.05 10.54
CA ILE A 210 24.41 -5.63 11.14
C ILE A 210 25.45 -4.50 11.40
N PRO A 211 25.75 -4.19 12.68
CA PRO A 211 26.83 -3.27 13.03
C PRO A 211 28.21 -3.79 12.58
N ASN A 212 29.08 -2.89 12.10
CA ASN A 212 30.43 -3.23 11.63
C ASN A 212 31.29 -4.00 12.65
N ASP A 213 31.25 -3.58 13.92
CA ASP A 213 31.97 -4.24 15.01
C ASP A 213 31.42 -5.63 15.31
N ILE A 214 30.12 -5.87 15.06
CA ILE A 214 29.51 -7.20 15.20
C ILE A 214 29.82 -8.09 14.01
N ALA A 215 29.86 -7.56 12.79
CA ALA A 215 30.14 -8.35 11.57
C ALA A 215 31.44 -9.16 11.70
N THR A 216 32.46 -8.58 12.33
CA THR A 216 33.77 -9.21 12.55
C THR A 216 33.92 -9.88 13.92
N ALA A 217 32.93 -9.75 14.81
CA ALA A 217 32.94 -10.37 16.12
C ALA A 217 32.74 -11.88 16.05
N SER A 218 33.34 -12.57 17.00
CA SER A 218 33.23 -14.01 17.19
C SER A 218 31.82 -14.44 17.61
N CYS A 219 31.30 -15.50 17.01
CA CYS A 219 30.05 -16.16 17.36
C CYS A 219 30.21 -17.68 17.42
N SER A 220 29.28 -18.35 18.09
CA SER A 220 29.21 -19.81 18.11
C SER A 220 28.84 -20.36 16.74
N SER A 221 29.55 -21.39 16.27
CA SER A 221 29.16 -22.15 15.07
C SER A 221 27.84 -22.89 15.35
N PRO A 222 26.74 -22.56 14.68
CA PRO A 222 25.46 -23.20 14.94
C PRO A 222 25.32 -24.52 14.18
N GLY A 223 24.33 -25.32 14.58
CA GLY A 223 23.89 -26.49 13.83
C GLY A 223 23.24 -26.12 12.49
N SER A 224 22.77 -27.14 11.76
CA SER A 224 21.95 -26.95 10.55
C SER A 224 20.77 -26.01 10.86
N ILE A 225 20.36 -25.17 9.90
CA ILE A 225 19.14 -24.36 10.06
C ILE A 225 18.01 -25.26 10.57
N PRO A 226 17.31 -24.90 11.66
CA PRO A 226 16.17 -25.66 12.17
C PRO A 226 14.94 -25.50 11.26
N TYR A 227 15.13 -25.54 9.94
CA TYR A 227 14.08 -25.51 8.95
C TYR A 227 13.73 -26.96 8.60
N THR A 228 12.81 -27.51 9.37
CA THR A 228 11.93 -28.54 8.82
C THR A 228 10.73 -27.77 8.25
N PRO A 229 10.40 -27.86 6.96
CA PRO A 229 9.13 -27.36 6.45
C PRO A 229 7.99 -28.18 7.09
N GLN A 230 7.67 -27.87 8.34
CA GLN A 230 6.49 -28.34 9.02
C GLN A 230 5.34 -27.49 8.53
N LEU A 231 4.84 -27.82 7.33
CA LEU A 231 3.40 -27.72 7.16
C LEU A 231 2.81 -28.63 8.23
N MET A 232 2.26 -28.03 9.28
CA MET A 232 1.48 -28.74 10.30
C MET A 232 0.30 -29.39 9.59
N THR A 233 0.53 -30.56 9.01
CA THR A 233 -0.47 -31.30 8.26
C THR A 233 -1.41 -31.96 9.25
N ASN A 234 -2.47 -31.23 9.62
CA ASN A 234 -3.56 -31.85 10.33
C ASN A 234 -4.25 -32.81 9.36
N GLY A 235 -3.92 -34.10 9.45
CA GLY A 235 -4.44 -35.13 8.54
C GLY A 235 -5.97 -35.15 8.44
N ARG A 236 -6.68 -34.73 9.49
CA ARG A 236 -8.15 -34.57 9.45
C ARG A 236 -8.56 -33.37 8.59
N LYS A 237 -7.94 -32.19 8.76
CA LYS A 237 -8.25 -31.02 7.94
C LYS A 237 -7.93 -31.25 6.46
N ILE A 238 -6.86 -31.97 6.17
CA ILE A 238 -6.52 -32.38 4.80
C ILE A 238 -7.59 -33.32 4.24
N GLU A 239 -8.06 -34.28 5.03
CA GLU A 239 -9.18 -35.16 4.66
C GLU A 239 -10.45 -34.38 4.36
N ASP A 240 -10.78 -33.42 5.22
CA ASP A 240 -11.98 -32.59 5.09
C ASP A 240 -11.90 -31.70 3.83
N ALA A 241 -10.75 -31.05 3.59
CA ALA A 241 -10.52 -30.28 2.38
C ALA A 241 -10.60 -31.15 1.12
N PHE A 242 -9.92 -32.30 1.12
CA PHE A 242 -9.94 -33.27 0.02
C PHE A 242 -11.37 -33.73 -0.29
N LYS A 243 -12.14 -34.15 0.72
CA LYS A 243 -13.54 -34.59 0.54
C LYS A 243 -14.44 -33.47 0.03
N THR A 244 -14.25 -32.26 0.55
CA THR A 244 -15.05 -31.09 0.15
C THR A 244 -14.80 -30.73 -1.30
N ILE A 245 -13.54 -30.68 -1.73
CA ILE A 245 -13.17 -30.43 -3.12
C ILE A 245 -13.72 -31.54 -4.03
N LEU A 246 -13.53 -32.81 -3.64
CA LEU A 246 -14.02 -33.95 -4.43
C LEU A 246 -15.54 -33.94 -4.59
N ALA A 247 -16.29 -33.64 -3.52
CA ALA A 247 -17.74 -33.54 -3.57
C ALA A 247 -18.23 -32.38 -4.44
N ALA A 248 -17.57 -31.22 -4.36
CA ALA A 248 -17.87 -30.10 -5.26
C ALA A 248 -17.58 -30.45 -6.72
N TRP A 249 -16.44 -31.11 -6.97
CA TRP A 249 -16.01 -31.55 -8.29
C TRP A 249 -16.98 -32.58 -8.91
N ASP A 250 -17.44 -33.55 -8.12
CA ASP A 250 -18.38 -34.57 -8.60
C ASP A 250 -19.72 -33.96 -9.03
N ASN A 251 -20.18 -32.91 -8.34
CA ASN A 251 -21.41 -32.18 -8.64
C ASN A 251 -21.29 -31.18 -9.79
N ALA A 252 -20.08 -30.72 -10.12
CA ALA A 252 -19.87 -29.78 -11.23
C ALA A 252 -20.03 -30.49 -12.58
N GLU A 253 -20.76 -29.90 -13.51
CA GLU A 253 -20.90 -30.39 -14.88
C GLU A 253 -19.81 -29.79 -15.77
N SER A 254 -19.52 -28.50 -15.64
CA SER A 254 -18.57 -27.77 -16.50
C SER A 254 -17.57 -26.94 -15.68
N PRO A 255 -16.65 -27.57 -14.93
CA PRO A 255 -15.65 -26.85 -14.16
C PRO A 255 -14.51 -26.30 -15.02
N VAL A 256 -13.79 -25.31 -14.50
CA VAL A 256 -12.51 -24.83 -15.03
C VAL A 256 -11.46 -24.74 -13.93
N MET A 257 -10.19 -24.82 -14.31
CA MET A 257 -9.06 -24.53 -13.42
C MET A 257 -8.41 -23.21 -13.81
N ILE A 258 -8.12 -22.35 -12.83
CA ILE A 258 -7.47 -21.06 -13.03
C ILE A 258 -6.18 -21.04 -12.21
N ILE A 259 -5.05 -20.80 -12.87
CA ILE A 259 -3.74 -20.77 -12.22
C ILE A 259 -3.28 -19.32 -12.08
N GLY A 260 -3.04 -18.88 -10.84
CA GLY A 260 -2.50 -17.55 -10.54
C GLY A 260 -1.02 -17.57 -10.17
N ARG A 261 -0.45 -16.37 -9.96
CA ARG A 261 0.99 -16.20 -9.66
C ARG A 261 1.48 -17.04 -8.48
N SER A 262 0.69 -17.16 -7.42
CA SER A 262 1.17 -17.73 -6.16
C SER A 262 1.34 -19.25 -6.23
N ALA A 263 0.75 -19.90 -7.24
CA ALA A 263 0.85 -21.35 -7.43
C ALA A 263 2.32 -21.84 -7.50
N ARG A 264 3.23 -21.06 -8.12
CA ARG A 264 4.67 -21.41 -8.23
C ARG A 264 5.41 -21.50 -6.90
N GLN A 265 4.81 -20.98 -5.83
CA GLN A 265 5.44 -20.92 -4.51
C GLN A 265 5.23 -22.20 -3.71
N PHE A 266 4.21 -22.99 -4.05
CA PHE A 266 3.83 -24.19 -3.29
C PHE A 266 3.49 -25.40 -4.18
N LEU A 267 3.39 -25.26 -5.51
CA LEU A 267 3.31 -26.36 -6.46
C LEU A 267 4.45 -26.31 -7.47
N SER A 268 4.99 -27.48 -7.80
CA SER A 268 5.91 -27.61 -8.93
C SER A 268 5.15 -27.53 -10.26
N ARG A 269 5.82 -27.10 -11.34
CA ARG A 269 5.25 -27.13 -12.70
C ARG A 269 4.75 -28.53 -13.08
N ASN A 270 5.48 -29.58 -12.70
CA ASN A 270 5.07 -30.96 -12.97
C ASN A 270 3.78 -31.32 -12.21
N THR A 271 3.65 -30.91 -10.95
CA THR A 271 2.42 -31.12 -10.16
C THR A 271 1.23 -30.39 -10.78
N ILE A 272 1.42 -29.13 -11.22
CA ILE A 272 0.39 -28.36 -11.92
C ILE A 272 -0.03 -29.06 -13.22
N GLN A 273 0.94 -29.56 -13.99
CA GLN A 273 0.70 -30.28 -15.24
C GLN A 273 -0.12 -31.54 -15.01
N THR A 274 0.36 -32.46 -14.17
CA THR A 274 -0.34 -33.73 -13.87
C THR A 274 -1.70 -33.49 -13.22
N PHE A 275 -1.83 -32.44 -12.39
CA PHE A 275 -3.11 -32.08 -11.80
C PHE A 275 -4.11 -31.62 -12.85
N GLY A 276 -3.73 -30.70 -13.74
CA GLY A 276 -4.58 -30.25 -14.85
C GLY A 276 -5.01 -31.41 -15.76
N GLU A 277 -4.08 -32.29 -16.14
CA GLU A 277 -4.34 -33.50 -16.93
C GLU A 277 -5.37 -34.42 -16.27
N LYS A 278 -5.27 -34.62 -14.95
CA LYS A 278 -6.22 -35.44 -14.19
C LYS A 278 -7.64 -34.86 -14.22
N LEU A 279 -7.78 -33.53 -14.13
CA LEU A 279 -9.08 -32.88 -14.07
C LEU A 279 -9.85 -33.02 -15.39
N GLY A 280 -9.16 -33.05 -16.53
CA GLY A 280 -9.78 -33.19 -17.85
C GLY A 280 -10.63 -32.00 -18.31
N CYS A 281 -10.64 -30.89 -17.55
CA CYS A 281 -11.38 -29.66 -17.84
C CYS A 281 -10.48 -28.59 -18.51
N PRO A 282 -11.03 -27.45 -18.99
CA PRO A 282 -10.20 -26.34 -19.43
C PRO A 282 -9.32 -25.77 -18.32
N ILE A 283 -8.09 -25.41 -18.67
CA ILE A 283 -7.06 -24.84 -17.79
C ILE A 283 -6.70 -23.45 -18.29
N LEU A 284 -6.93 -22.44 -17.47
CA LEU A 284 -6.61 -21.05 -17.76
C LEU A 284 -5.50 -20.56 -16.85
N CYS A 285 -4.72 -19.59 -17.32
CA CYS A 285 -3.71 -18.92 -16.52
C CYS A 285 -4.06 -17.43 -16.38
N GLN A 286 -3.88 -16.86 -15.18
CA GLN A 286 -3.76 -15.41 -15.03
C GLN A 286 -2.47 -14.94 -15.71
N PRO A 287 -2.36 -13.65 -16.10
CA PRO A 287 -1.22 -13.15 -16.88
C PRO A 287 0.16 -13.44 -16.27
N ASP A 288 0.25 -13.43 -14.95
CA ASP A 288 1.44 -13.69 -14.12
C ASP A 288 1.55 -15.16 -13.63
N GLY A 289 0.55 -15.98 -13.95
CA GLY A 289 0.38 -17.38 -13.53
C GLY A 289 0.57 -18.41 -14.65
N ARG A 290 1.30 -18.08 -15.72
CA ARG A 290 1.52 -18.93 -16.92
C ARG A 290 2.43 -20.14 -16.64
N LEU A 291 1.92 -21.09 -15.87
CA LEU A 291 2.65 -22.24 -15.34
C LEU A 291 2.25 -23.58 -15.96
N PHE A 292 1.19 -23.61 -16.78
CA PHE A 292 0.72 -24.79 -17.50
C PHE A 292 1.28 -24.84 -18.93
N LEU A 293 1.38 -26.04 -19.51
CA LEU A 293 1.87 -26.21 -20.86
C LEU A 293 0.89 -25.63 -21.89
N GLU A 294 1.30 -24.59 -22.62
CA GLU A 294 0.41 -23.86 -23.53
C GLU A 294 0.07 -24.60 -24.82
N SER A 295 0.87 -25.62 -25.18
CA SER A 295 0.57 -26.51 -26.30
C SER A 295 -0.39 -27.65 -25.93
N HIS A 296 -0.84 -27.72 -24.66
CA HIS A 296 -1.68 -28.81 -24.19
C HIS A 296 -3.14 -28.61 -24.62
N PRO A 297 -3.87 -29.66 -25.06
CA PRO A 297 -5.26 -29.51 -25.55
C PRO A 297 -6.28 -28.97 -24.55
N GLN A 298 -5.96 -28.96 -23.26
CA GLN A 298 -6.80 -28.38 -22.20
C GLN A 298 -6.50 -26.89 -21.94
N TYR A 299 -5.41 -26.34 -22.48
CA TYR A 299 -5.05 -24.95 -22.25
C TYR A 299 -6.05 -24.03 -22.98
N GLY A 300 -6.73 -23.17 -22.22
CA GLY A 300 -7.69 -22.22 -22.77
C GLY A 300 -7.17 -20.79 -22.84
N GLY A 301 -5.87 -20.59 -22.70
CA GLY A 301 -5.23 -19.27 -22.80
C GLY A 301 -5.17 -18.48 -21.50
N VAL A 302 -4.77 -17.21 -21.66
CA VAL A 302 -4.67 -16.25 -20.56
C VAL A 302 -6.05 -15.69 -20.22
N TYR A 303 -6.50 -15.95 -19.00
CA TYR A 303 -7.70 -15.37 -18.42
C TYR A 303 -7.35 -14.07 -17.68
N TRP A 304 -7.61 -12.96 -18.35
CA TRP A 304 -7.39 -11.61 -17.84
C TRP A 304 -8.67 -10.79 -18.04
N LEU A 305 -9.49 -10.70 -17.00
CA LEU A 305 -10.88 -10.25 -17.05
C LEU A 305 -11.06 -8.90 -17.74
N GLY A 306 -11.83 -8.86 -18.83
CA GLY A 306 -12.17 -7.67 -19.60
C GLY A 306 -11.03 -7.02 -20.38
N ILE A 307 -9.82 -7.56 -20.26
CA ILE A 307 -8.59 -7.02 -20.87
C ILE A 307 -8.06 -7.99 -21.91
N GLY A 308 -7.86 -9.25 -21.51
CA GLY A 308 -7.21 -10.28 -22.31
C GLY A 308 -8.15 -10.95 -23.30
N ASN A 309 -8.11 -12.28 -23.30
CA ASN A 309 -8.80 -13.08 -24.29
C ASN A 309 -10.31 -13.21 -23.99
N GLN A 310 -11.15 -12.65 -24.86
CA GLN A 310 -12.60 -12.69 -24.70
C GLN A 310 -13.20 -14.10 -24.79
N ASN A 311 -12.57 -15.04 -25.49
CA ASN A 311 -13.04 -16.43 -25.56
C ASN A 311 -12.72 -17.17 -24.27
N ALA A 312 -11.50 -17.01 -23.74
CA ALA A 312 -11.14 -17.52 -22.41
C ALA A 312 -12.06 -16.96 -21.32
N GLU A 313 -12.42 -15.67 -21.42
CA GLU A 313 -13.36 -15.05 -20.49
C GLU A 313 -14.76 -15.65 -20.57
N LYS A 314 -15.33 -15.81 -21.78
CA LYS A 314 -16.63 -16.46 -21.97
C LYS A 314 -16.65 -17.89 -21.42
N LEU A 315 -15.57 -18.64 -21.64
CA LEU A 315 -15.42 -20.00 -21.15
C LEU A 315 -15.46 -20.05 -19.61
N VAL A 316 -14.66 -19.22 -18.95
CA VAL A 316 -14.64 -19.14 -17.48
C VAL A 316 -15.99 -18.64 -16.95
N GLN A 317 -16.57 -17.60 -17.55
CA GLN A 317 -17.85 -17.06 -17.10
C GLN A 317 -19.03 -18.02 -17.29
N GLY A 318 -18.97 -18.91 -18.27
CA GLY A 318 -19.98 -19.96 -18.50
C GLY A 318 -19.83 -21.21 -17.64
N SER A 319 -18.72 -21.36 -16.91
CA SER A 319 -18.45 -22.53 -16.07
C SER A 319 -19.19 -22.49 -14.74
N ASP A 320 -19.50 -23.66 -14.18
CA ASP A 320 -20.26 -23.81 -12.93
C ASP A 320 -19.39 -23.96 -11.67
N LEU A 321 -18.08 -24.17 -11.85
CA LEU A 321 -17.09 -24.26 -10.78
C LEU A 321 -15.72 -23.76 -11.25
N TRP A 322 -15.11 -22.87 -10.45
CA TRP A 322 -13.74 -22.38 -10.65
C TRP A 322 -12.85 -22.97 -9.57
N LEU A 323 -11.92 -23.84 -9.98
CA LEU A 323 -10.84 -24.30 -9.12
C LEU A 323 -9.63 -23.39 -9.32
N VAL A 324 -9.44 -22.44 -8.40
CA VAL A 324 -8.40 -21.42 -8.46
C VAL A 324 -7.20 -21.89 -7.66
N ILE A 325 -6.00 -21.79 -8.22
CA ILE A 325 -4.74 -22.14 -7.53
C ILE A 325 -3.87 -20.90 -7.45
N GLY A 326 -3.67 -20.39 -6.22
CA GLY A 326 -2.84 -19.21 -5.96
C GLY A 326 -3.27 -17.97 -6.73
N GLY A 327 -4.59 -17.76 -6.84
CA GLY A 327 -5.19 -16.68 -7.64
C GLY A 327 -5.01 -15.30 -7.01
N CYS A 328 -4.88 -14.27 -7.85
CA CYS A 328 -4.86 -12.87 -7.46
C CYS A 328 -6.04 -12.11 -8.09
N TRP A 329 -6.76 -11.30 -7.31
CA TRP A 329 -7.93 -10.55 -7.80
C TRP A 329 -7.79 -9.05 -7.50
N SER A 330 -6.66 -8.44 -7.90
CA SER A 330 -6.50 -6.98 -7.84
C SER A 330 -7.37 -6.27 -8.89
N ASP A 331 -7.45 -4.95 -8.80
CA ASP A 331 -8.06 -4.06 -9.80
C ASP A 331 -7.53 -4.30 -11.23
N PHE A 332 -6.24 -4.60 -11.39
CA PHE A 332 -5.64 -4.98 -12.67
C PHE A 332 -5.96 -6.43 -13.10
N HIS A 333 -6.29 -7.34 -12.19
CA HIS A 333 -6.69 -8.72 -12.55
C HIS A 333 -8.20 -8.86 -12.82
N GLY A 334 -9.02 -8.00 -12.20
CA GLY A 334 -10.48 -8.06 -12.19
C GLY A 334 -11.17 -6.83 -12.76
N SER A 335 -10.50 -6.04 -13.61
CA SER A 335 -10.91 -4.69 -14.03
C SER A 335 -12.33 -4.57 -14.57
N SER A 336 -12.99 -5.67 -14.98
CA SER A 336 -14.32 -5.62 -15.61
C SER A 336 -15.40 -6.46 -14.93
N ILE A 337 -15.12 -7.16 -13.81
CA ILE A 337 -16.10 -8.02 -13.12
C ILE A 337 -15.97 -7.94 -11.59
N ASN A 338 -17.11 -8.03 -10.91
CA ASN A 338 -17.15 -8.12 -9.44
C ASN A 338 -17.00 -9.58 -9.00
N ILE A 339 -15.79 -9.96 -8.56
CA ILE A 339 -15.48 -11.31 -8.04
C ILE A 339 -16.43 -11.75 -6.92
N ASN A 340 -17.02 -10.81 -6.18
CA ASN A 340 -17.96 -11.13 -5.10
C ASN A 340 -19.23 -11.81 -5.61
N LYS A 341 -19.61 -11.55 -6.88
CA LYS A 341 -20.76 -12.23 -7.51
C LYS A 341 -20.46 -13.69 -7.81
N ASP A 342 -19.20 -14.05 -8.02
CA ASP A 342 -18.78 -15.40 -8.41
C ASP A 342 -18.28 -16.25 -7.26
N ARG A 343 -18.18 -15.70 -6.04
CA ARG A 343 -17.74 -16.42 -4.83
C ARG A 343 -18.45 -17.75 -4.61
N TYR A 344 -19.73 -17.87 -4.98
CA TYR A 344 -20.51 -19.10 -4.81
C TYR A 344 -20.02 -20.30 -5.63
N ARG A 345 -19.18 -20.07 -6.65
CA ARG A 345 -18.63 -21.09 -7.53
C ARG A 345 -17.10 -21.19 -7.48
N ILE A 346 -16.43 -20.51 -6.55
CA ILE A 346 -14.96 -20.51 -6.45
C ILE A 346 -14.49 -21.42 -5.31
N ILE A 347 -13.53 -22.28 -5.62
CA ILE A 347 -12.69 -22.97 -4.62
C ILE A 347 -11.25 -22.50 -4.85
N SER A 348 -10.65 -21.84 -3.86
CA SER A 348 -9.27 -21.35 -3.94
C SER A 348 -8.31 -22.19 -3.11
N LEU A 349 -7.27 -22.72 -3.75
CA LEU A 349 -6.12 -23.35 -3.12
C LEU A 349 -5.04 -22.29 -2.93
N GLU A 350 -4.84 -21.88 -1.69
CA GLU A 350 -3.81 -20.92 -1.27
C GLU A 350 -2.72 -21.61 -0.46
N ARG A 351 -1.53 -21.01 -0.37
CA ARG A 351 -0.31 -21.60 0.24
C ARG A 351 -0.53 -22.49 1.47
N ASP A 352 -1.35 -22.08 2.43
CA ASP A 352 -1.57 -22.76 3.71
C ASP A 352 -3.06 -22.98 4.04
N ARG A 353 -3.96 -22.71 3.09
CA ARG A 353 -5.41 -22.80 3.30
C ARG A 353 -6.18 -23.13 2.02
N VAL A 354 -7.38 -23.66 2.19
CA VAL A 354 -8.37 -23.80 1.12
C VAL A 354 -9.59 -22.95 1.46
N ASP A 355 -9.95 -22.04 0.57
CA ASP A 355 -11.22 -21.29 0.62
C ASP A 355 -12.25 -22.02 -0.25
N VAL A 356 -13.37 -22.42 0.35
CA VAL A 356 -14.47 -23.10 -0.33
C VAL A 356 -15.69 -22.18 -0.37
N PHE A 357 -16.00 -21.71 -1.58
CA PHE A 357 -17.13 -20.84 -1.92
C PHE A 357 -17.21 -19.54 -1.10
N HIS A 358 -16.09 -19.10 -0.52
CA HIS A 358 -16.03 -17.97 0.41
C HIS A 358 -16.97 -18.12 1.62
N ARG A 359 -17.31 -19.37 1.97
CA ARG A 359 -18.17 -19.74 3.10
C ARG A 359 -17.41 -20.50 4.18
N ALA A 360 -16.39 -21.25 3.78
CA ALA A 360 -15.57 -22.04 4.69
C ALA A 360 -14.09 -21.89 4.32
N ILE A 361 -13.26 -21.58 5.31
CA ILE A 361 -11.80 -21.53 5.17
C ILE A 361 -11.20 -22.67 5.99
N ILE A 362 -10.46 -23.55 5.34
CA ILE A 362 -9.74 -24.65 5.97
C ILE A 362 -8.26 -24.28 6.05
N GLU A 363 -7.82 -23.77 7.19
CA GLU A 363 -6.44 -23.35 7.43
C GLU A 363 -5.54 -24.48 7.94
N GLY A 364 -4.23 -24.37 7.68
CA GLY A 364 -3.22 -25.34 8.13
C GLY A 364 -3.22 -26.61 7.29
N VAL A 365 -3.38 -26.46 5.97
CA VAL A 365 -3.34 -27.57 5.00
C VAL A 365 -2.33 -27.28 3.90
N SER A 366 -1.75 -28.33 3.32
CA SER A 366 -0.78 -28.22 2.23
C SER A 366 -1.48 -28.41 0.88
N PRO A 367 -1.58 -27.39 0.02
CA PRO A 367 -2.19 -27.52 -1.30
C PRO A 367 -1.48 -28.52 -2.20
N SER A 368 -0.15 -28.66 -2.07
CA SER A 368 0.62 -29.69 -2.76
C SER A 368 0.13 -31.09 -2.45
N TYR A 369 -0.04 -31.40 -1.17
CA TYR A 369 -0.55 -32.69 -0.72
C TYR A 369 -2.01 -32.91 -1.15
N ILE A 370 -2.83 -31.86 -1.11
CA ILE A 370 -4.22 -31.91 -1.61
C ILE A 370 -4.23 -32.22 -3.11
N ALA A 371 -3.43 -31.53 -3.92
CA ALA A 371 -3.33 -31.75 -5.36
C ALA A 371 -2.84 -33.17 -5.69
N GLU A 372 -1.76 -33.63 -5.06
CA GLU A 372 -1.25 -35.01 -5.22
C GLU A 372 -2.28 -36.07 -4.82
N ARG A 373 -3.05 -35.81 -3.76
CA ARG A 373 -4.12 -36.69 -3.31
C ARG A 373 -5.30 -36.71 -4.29
N LEU A 374 -5.68 -35.56 -4.85
CA LEU A 374 -6.71 -35.49 -5.89
C LEU A 374 -6.26 -36.22 -7.16
N VAL A 375 -4.99 -36.07 -7.57
CA VAL A 375 -4.38 -36.79 -8.69
C VAL A 375 -4.48 -38.30 -8.52
N SER A 376 -4.12 -38.80 -7.34
CA SER A 376 -4.13 -40.24 -7.01
C SER A 376 -5.51 -40.80 -6.64
N SER A 377 -6.54 -39.96 -6.53
CA SER A 377 -7.89 -40.38 -6.14
C SER A 377 -8.73 -40.94 -7.30
N SER A 378 -9.93 -41.42 -6.94
CA SER A 378 -10.99 -41.82 -7.88
C SER A 378 -11.72 -40.65 -8.54
N LEU A 379 -11.20 -39.41 -8.45
CA LEU A 379 -11.73 -38.24 -9.13
C LEU A 379 -11.91 -38.55 -10.62
N ARG A 380 -13.12 -38.27 -11.12
CA ARG A 380 -13.48 -38.49 -12.53
C ARG A 380 -13.14 -37.24 -13.34
N PRO A 381 -12.40 -37.37 -14.45
CA PRO A 381 -12.10 -36.25 -15.33
C PRO A 381 -13.39 -35.75 -15.99
N LYS A 382 -13.49 -34.44 -16.21
CA LYS A 382 -14.66 -33.78 -16.83
C LYS A 382 -14.37 -33.43 -18.29
N THR A 383 -14.26 -34.48 -19.11
CA THR A 383 -13.95 -34.38 -20.55
C THR A 383 -15.22 -34.18 -21.39
N GLY A 384 -15.21 -33.26 -22.36
CA GLY A 384 -16.25 -33.16 -23.40
C GLY A 384 -17.26 -32.01 -23.27
N HIS A 385 -17.09 -31.13 -22.29
CA HIS A 385 -17.90 -29.91 -22.12
C HIS A 385 -17.35 -28.68 -22.87
N PHE A 386 -16.28 -28.86 -23.64
CA PHE A 386 -15.65 -27.85 -24.46
C PHE A 386 -15.16 -28.49 -25.77
N SER A 387 -15.13 -27.73 -26.85
CA SER A 387 -14.51 -28.14 -28.11
C SER A 387 -13.06 -27.69 -28.18
N VAL A 388 -12.21 -28.46 -28.88
CA VAL A 388 -10.83 -28.06 -29.17
C VAL A 388 -10.84 -26.75 -29.99
N ASP A 389 -11.82 -26.57 -30.88
CA ASP A 389 -11.99 -25.35 -31.66
C ASP A 389 -12.24 -24.10 -30.78
N GLU A 390 -13.03 -24.21 -29.70
CA GLU A 390 -13.25 -23.12 -28.73
C GLU A 390 -11.96 -22.73 -27.98
N LEU A 391 -11.05 -23.68 -27.77
CA LEU A 391 -9.75 -23.43 -27.15
C LEU A 391 -8.69 -22.97 -28.16
N GLU A 392 -8.73 -23.45 -29.41
CA GLU A 392 -7.86 -22.96 -30.49
C GLU A 392 -8.16 -21.50 -30.83
N LEU A 393 -9.43 -21.09 -30.78
CA LEU A 393 -9.84 -19.68 -30.86
C LEU A 393 -9.28 -18.81 -29.72
N ALA A 394 -8.68 -19.42 -28.69
CA ALA A 394 -7.98 -18.69 -27.64
C ALA A 394 -6.51 -18.35 -28.00
N HIS A 395 -5.95 -18.93 -29.07
CA HIS A 395 -4.63 -18.56 -29.57
C HIS A 395 -4.74 -17.57 -30.72
N PRO A 396 -4.02 -16.43 -30.69
CA PRO A 396 -3.98 -15.53 -31.84
C PRO A 396 -3.32 -16.25 -33.04
N PRO A 397 -3.78 -15.99 -34.29
CA PRO A 397 -3.17 -16.58 -35.47
C PRO A 397 -1.71 -16.14 -35.60
N LYS A 398 -0.82 -17.10 -35.87
CA LYS A 398 0.61 -16.81 -36.04
C LYS A 398 0.86 -15.92 -37.24
N ILE A 399 1.63 -14.87 -37.04
CA ILE A 399 2.05 -13.95 -38.10
C ILE A 399 3.39 -14.43 -38.63
N GLN A 400 3.48 -14.63 -39.95
CA GLN A 400 4.73 -15.00 -40.59
C GLN A 400 5.60 -13.75 -40.75
N LEU A 401 6.82 -13.79 -40.23
CA LEU A 401 7.81 -12.76 -40.52
C LEU A 401 8.34 -12.90 -41.95
N ASP A 402 8.41 -11.79 -42.67
CA ASP A 402 9.08 -11.69 -43.97
C ASP A 402 10.26 -10.70 -43.93
N LYS A 403 11.08 -10.69 -44.99
CA LYS A 403 12.22 -9.77 -45.12
C LYS A 403 11.84 -8.50 -45.89
N SER A 404 10.64 -7.95 -45.64
CA SER A 404 10.19 -6.70 -46.25
C SER A 404 10.71 -5.46 -45.50
N ASP A 405 10.78 -4.34 -46.21
CA ASP A 405 11.08 -3.02 -45.64
C ASP A 405 9.81 -2.36 -45.04
N ALA A 406 8.76 -3.14 -44.72
CA ALA A 406 7.56 -2.63 -44.05
C ALA A 406 7.90 -2.11 -42.64
N VAL A 407 7.18 -1.07 -42.20
CA VAL A 407 7.35 -0.46 -40.88
C VAL A 407 7.12 -1.49 -39.79
N LEU A 408 7.99 -1.50 -38.79
CA LEU A 408 7.91 -2.41 -37.65
C LEU A 408 6.61 -2.18 -36.86
N THR A 409 5.95 -3.28 -36.48
CA THR A 409 4.78 -3.26 -35.60
C THR A 409 4.99 -4.14 -34.37
N ILE A 410 4.23 -3.90 -33.30
CA ILE A 410 4.16 -4.77 -32.11
C ILE A 410 3.85 -6.22 -32.49
N SER A 411 2.97 -6.41 -33.48
CA SER A 411 2.62 -7.73 -34.01
C SER A 411 3.83 -8.45 -34.62
N ASN A 412 4.74 -7.73 -35.28
CA ASN A 412 5.99 -8.31 -35.76
C ASN A 412 6.93 -8.68 -34.61
N ILE A 413 7.02 -7.83 -33.57
CA ILE A 413 7.86 -8.09 -32.39
C ILE A 413 7.40 -9.35 -31.66
N ILE A 414 6.09 -9.51 -31.45
CA ILE A 414 5.49 -10.72 -30.85
C ILE A 414 5.91 -11.97 -31.63
N ALA A 415 5.71 -11.98 -32.95
CA ALA A 415 6.09 -13.10 -33.80
C ALA A 415 7.61 -13.37 -33.79
N GLY A 416 8.41 -12.31 -33.72
CA GLY A 416 9.87 -12.41 -33.62
C GLY A 416 10.34 -13.03 -32.30
N VAL A 417 9.71 -12.66 -31.19
CA VAL A 417 10.01 -13.25 -29.88
C VAL A 417 9.59 -14.72 -29.83
N GLU A 418 8.40 -15.07 -30.35
CA GLU A 418 7.95 -16.47 -30.46
C GLU A 418 8.93 -17.34 -31.27
N ASP A 419 9.54 -16.79 -32.33
CA ASP A 419 10.50 -17.52 -33.18
C ASP A 419 11.86 -17.77 -32.50
N ILE A 420 12.24 -16.97 -31.51
CA ILE A 420 13.53 -17.10 -30.82
C ILE A 420 13.44 -17.77 -29.45
N LEU A 421 12.25 -17.81 -28.86
CA LEU A 421 12.00 -18.45 -27.57
C LEU A 421 12.25 -19.96 -27.64
N SER A 422 12.94 -20.47 -26.63
CA SER A 422 13.20 -21.89 -26.41
C SER A 422 12.74 -22.34 -25.02
N GLY A 423 12.64 -23.66 -24.83
CA GLY A 423 12.20 -24.24 -23.56
C GLY A 423 13.12 -23.99 -22.35
N HIS A 424 14.29 -23.38 -22.55
CA HIS A 424 15.17 -23.00 -21.45
C HIS A 424 15.12 -21.52 -21.12
N ASP A 425 14.48 -20.70 -21.96
CA ASP A 425 14.48 -19.25 -21.84
C ASP A 425 13.50 -18.74 -20.78
N THR A 426 13.72 -17.50 -20.36
CA THR A 426 12.82 -16.77 -19.46
C THR A 426 12.39 -15.48 -20.12
N LEU A 427 11.09 -15.32 -20.35
CA LEU A 427 10.49 -14.09 -20.85
C LEU A 427 10.15 -13.19 -19.65
N ILE A 428 10.62 -11.94 -19.69
CA ILE A 428 10.34 -10.93 -18.68
C ILE A 428 9.74 -9.73 -19.39
N ALA A 429 8.66 -9.16 -18.84
CA ALA A 429 8.11 -7.92 -19.37
C ALA A 429 7.84 -6.88 -18.29
N ASP A 430 8.28 -5.66 -18.59
CA ASP A 430 8.00 -4.48 -17.78
C ASP A 430 6.54 -4.03 -17.93
N ILE A 431 6.11 -3.12 -17.07
CA ILE A 431 4.76 -2.56 -17.12
C ILE A 431 4.63 -1.69 -18.37
N GLY A 432 3.49 -1.82 -19.02
CA GLY A 432 3.17 -1.08 -20.24
C GLY A 432 2.65 -1.98 -21.34
N GLU A 433 2.82 -1.54 -22.58
CA GLU A 433 2.49 -2.34 -23.78
C GLU A 433 3.17 -3.72 -23.78
N SER A 434 4.35 -3.83 -23.15
CA SER A 434 5.10 -5.07 -22.99
C SER A 434 4.30 -6.18 -22.29
N TRP A 435 3.45 -5.88 -21.30
CA TRP A 435 2.60 -6.89 -20.66
C TRP A 435 1.59 -7.49 -21.62
N PHE A 436 0.91 -6.66 -22.39
CA PHE A 436 -0.11 -7.11 -23.32
C PHE A 436 0.51 -7.88 -24.47
N ALA A 437 1.65 -7.40 -24.99
CA ALA A 437 2.43 -8.13 -25.99
C ALA A 437 2.88 -9.50 -25.48
N THR A 438 3.43 -9.58 -24.27
CA THR A 438 3.85 -10.84 -23.63
C THR A 438 2.71 -11.84 -23.49
N ASN A 439 1.50 -11.39 -23.16
CA ASN A 439 0.34 -12.27 -23.02
C ASN A 439 -0.25 -12.74 -24.37
N LEU A 440 0.27 -12.24 -25.50
CA LEU A 440 -0.02 -12.75 -26.84
C LEU A 440 1.06 -13.67 -27.39
N ILE A 441 2.25 -13.71 -26.76
CA ILE A 441 3.36 -14.60 -27.12
C ILE A 441 3.09 -15.99 -26.57
N THR A 442 3.06 -17.02 -27.40
CA THR A 442 2.93 -18.43 -26.98
C THR A 442 4.24 -18.96 -26.40
N LEU A 443 4.21 -19.55 -25.21
CA LEU A 443 5.41 -20.09 -24.57
C LEU A 443 5.70 -21.53 -25.03
N PRO A 444 6.94 -21.85 -25.46
CA PRO A 444 7.32 -23.23 -25.71
C PRO A 444 7.45 -24.03 -24.40
N PRO A 445 7.35 -25.38 -24.46
CA PRO A 445 7.48 -26.22 -23.28
C PRO A 445 8.77 -25.93 -22.49
N GLY A 446 8.63 -25.58 -21.20
CA GLY A 446 9.76 -25.32 -20.29
C GLY A 446 10.17 -23.84 -20.16
N ALA A 447 9.74 -22.99 -21.07
CA ALA A 447 9.99 -21.55 -20.96
C ALA A 447 9.27 -20.97 -19.73
N ASP A 448 9.88 -19.98 -19.10
CA ASP A 448 9.29 -19.25 -17.98
C ASP A 448 8.84 -17.86 -18.40
N CYS A 449 7.86 -17.30 -17.68
CA CYS A 449 7.33 -15.97 -17.92
C CYS A 449 7.14 -15.25 -16.59
N LEU A 450 7.76 -14.07 -16.46
CA LEU A 450 7.77 -13.26 -15.25
C LEU A 450 7.19 -11.87 -15.52
N LEU A 451 6.21 -11.48 -14.71
CA LEU A 451 5.60 -10.16 -14.67
C LEU A 451 5.52 -9.70 -13.19
N GLN A 452 5.43 -8.39 -12.96
CA GLN A 452 5.19 -7.77 -11.64
C GLN A 452 3.84 -7.04 -11.64
N THR A 453 2.75 -7.79 -11.79
CA THR A 453 1.38 -7.26 -12.05
C THR A 453 0.68 -6.68 -10.82
N VAL A 454 1.14 -6.99 -9.61
CA VAL A 454 0.50 -6.49 -8.38
C VAL A 454 1.10 -5.15 -7.97
N TYR A 455 2.43 -5.09 -7.90
CA TYR A 455 3.13 -3.88 -7.47
C TYR A 455 3.32 -2.87 -8.60
N SER A 456 3.52 -3.35 -9.83
CA SER A 456 3.45 -2.54 -11.03
C SER A 456 4.41 -1.34 -11.07
N SER A 457 5.66 -1.49 -10.60
CA SER A 457 6.66 -0.42 -10.68
C SER A 457 7.46 -0.45 -11.99
N ILE A 458 7.34 0.60 -12.81
CA ILE A 458 8.08 0.71 -14.09
C ILE A 458 9.59 0.66 -13.87
N GLY A 459 10.29 0.02 -14.81
CA GLY A 459 11.75 -0.13 -14.76
C GLY A 459 12.23 -1.35 -13.99
N TRP A 460 11.32 -2.19 -13.48
CA TRP A 460 11.65 -3.45 -12.81
C TRP A 460 12.36 -4.47 -13.73
N ALA A 461 11.99 -4.57 -15.00
CA ALA A 461 12.33 -5.71 -15.84
C ALA A 461 13.83 -5.79 -16.18
N ALA A 462 14.51 -4.65 -16.35
CA ALA A 462 15.93 -4.64 -16.70
C ALA A 462 16.80 -5.21 -15.56
N PRO A 463 16.75 -4.71 -14.31
CA PRO A 463 17.48 -5.35 -13.22
C PRO A 463 16.97 -6.76 -12.88
N ALA A 464 15.66 -7.01 -12.96
CA ALA A 464 15.12 -8.36 -12.76
C ALA A 464 15.69 -9.37 -13.77
N ALA A 465 15.95 -8.95 -15.01
CA ALA A 465 16.60 -9.78 -16.02
C ALA A 465 18.06 -10.12 -15.68
N LEU A 466 18.80 -9.18 -15.07
CA LEU A 466 20.12 -9.49 -14.52
C LEU A 466 20.00 -10.60 -13.48
N GLY A 467 19.09 -10.43 -12.52
CA GLY A 467 18.86 -11.41 -11.46
C GLY A 467 18.48 -12.80 -11.97
N SER A 468 17.52 -12.84 -12.89
CA SER A 468 17.03 -14.08 -13.50
C SER A 468 18.13 -14.79 -14.30
N GLN A 469 18.90 -14.06 -15.11
CA GLN A 469 19.98 -14.63 -15.92
C GLN A 469 21.11 -15.20 -15.06
N VAL A 470 21.41 -14.55 -13.92
CA VAL A 470 22.40 -15.03 -12.97
C VAL A 470 21.90 -16.28 -12.22
N ALA A 471 20.60 -16.33 -11.88
CA ALA A 471 19.99 -17.48 -11.24
C ALA A 471 19.92 -18.73 -12.15
N ARG A 472 19.55 -18.54 -13.42
CA ARG A 472 19.34 -19.60 -14.42
C ARG A 472 20.29 -19.43 -15.59
N LEU A 473 21.40 -20.16 -15.53
CA LEU A 473 22.45 -20.16 -16.56
C LEU A 473 22.05 -20.88 -17.85
N ALA A 474 21.03 -21.74 -17.80
CA ALA A 474 20.51 -22.45 -18.95
C ALA A 474 19.47 -21.61 -19.69
N GLY A 475 19.71 -21.29 -20.96
CA GLY A 475 18.87 -20.42 -21.76
C GLY A 475 19.21 -18.93 -21.61
N ARG A 476 18.45 -18.08 -22.29
CA ARG A 476 18.56 -16.63 -22.28
C ARG A 476 17.33 -16.01 -21.63
N THR A 477 17.55 -14.88 -20.97
CA THR A 477 16.46 -14.00 -20.56
C THR A 477 16.11 -13.08 -21.71
N ILE A 478 14.85 -13.09 -22.13
CA ILE A 478 14.31 -12.19 -23.17
C ILE A 478 13.45 -11.15 -22.46
N VAL A 479 13.70 -9.87 -22.73
CA VAL A 479 13.08 -8.76 -22.02
C VAL A 479 12.30 -7.91 -23.00
N LEU A 480 11.02 -7.68 -22.72
CA LEU A 480 10.22 -6.62 -23.33
C LEU A 480 10.10 -5.47 -22.35
N ILE A 481 10.60 -4.29 -22.71
CA ILE A 481 10.56 -3.11 -21.85
C ILE A 481 10.22 -1.87 -22.68
N GLY A 482 9.36 -1.00 -22.16
CA GLY A 482 9.09 0.30 -22.78
C GLY A 482 10.29 1.25 -22.66
N ASP A 483 10.42 2.17 -23.61
CA ASP A 483 11.39 3.25 -23.57
C ASP A 483 11.38 4.03 -22.24
N GLY A 484 10.21 4.47 -21.77
CA GLY A 484 10.07 5.21 -20.52
C GLY A 484 10.38 4.39 -19.26
N ALA A 485 10.05 3.09 -19.27
CA ALA A 485 10.40 2.19 -18.17
C ALA A 485 11.93 1.98 -18.09
N LEU A 486 12.58 1.83 -19.25
CA LEU A 486 14.03 1.64 -19.31
C LEU A 486 14.79 2.84 -18.75
N GLN A 487 14.31 4.08 -18.96
CA GLN A 487 14.99 5.29 -18.44
C GLN A 487 15.18 5.28 -16.91
N MET A 488 14.37 4.52 -16.16
CA MET A 488 14.49 4.42 -14.70
C MET A 488 15.71 3.60 -14.26
N THR A 489 16.10 2.58 -15.03
CA THR A 489 17.03 1.53 -14.56
C THR A 489 18.07 1.11 -15.61
N VAL A 490 18.21 1.84 -16.72
CA VAL A 490 19.12 1.56 -17.87
C VAL A 490 20.57 1.27 -17.45
N GLN A 491 21.04 1.89 -16.37
CA GLN A 491 22.40 1.75 -15.87
C GLN A 491 22.77 0.29 -15.54
N GLU A 492 21.78 -0.58 -15.24
CA GLU A 492 22.06 -1.98 -14.93
C GLU A 492 22.57 -2.78 -16.14
N LEU A 493 22.46 -2.24 -17.36
CA LEU A 493 23.16 -2.76 -18.54
C LEU A 493 24.68 -2.82 -18.30
N SER A 494 25.24 -1.88 -17.55
CA SER A 494 26.68 -1.87 -17.23
C SER A 494 27.07 -3.10 -16.39
N THR A 495 26.24 -3.47 -15.40
CA THR A 495 26.42 -4.69 -14.61
C THR A 495 26.28 -5.93 -15.47
N MET A 496 25.27 -5.98 -16.36
CA MET A 496 25.06 -7.09 -17.29
C MET A 496 26.28 -7.32 -18.19
N ILE A 497 26.86 -6.25 -18.74
CA ILE A 497 28.07 -6.27 -19.57
C ILE A 497 29.26 -6.77 -18.75
N ARG A 498 29.48 -6.20 -17.56
CA ARG A 498 30.57 -6.59 -16.66
C ARG A 498 30.51 -8.06 -16.27
N MET A 499 29.30 -8.56 -16.00
CA MET A 499 29.04 -9.95 -15.65
C MET A 499 29.01 -10.90 -16.86
N LYS A 500 29.18 -10.38 -18.08
CA LYS A 500 29.05 -11.13 -19.34
C LYS A 500 27.71 -11.89 -19.42
N SER A 501 26.66 -11.31 -18.85
CA SER A 501 25.31 -11.82 -19.01
C SER A 501 24.82 -11.57 -20.44
N ASN A 502 23.98 -12.45 -20.94
CA ASN A 502 23.57 -12.51 -22.34
C ASN A 502 22.04 -12.36 -22.56
N PRO A 503 21.30 -11.47 -21.86
CA PRO A 503 19.90 -11.28 -22.20
C PRO A 503 19.69 -10.73 -23.62
N ILE A 504 18.46 -10.84 -24.12
CA ILE A 504 17.97 -10.15 -25.33
C ILE A 504 16.96 -9.12 -24.87
N ILE A 505 17.32 -7.84 -24.94
CA ILE A 505 16.48 -6.74 -24.50
C ILE A 505 15.89 -6.06 -25.73
N LEU A 506 14.56 -6.11 -25.84
CA LEU A 506 13.80 -5.41 -26.86
C LEU A 506 13.12 -4.21 -26.21
N VAL A 507 13.60 -3.03 -26.57
CA VAL A 507 13.05 -1.74 -26.11
C VAL A 507 11.94 -1.34 -27.06
N LEU A 508 10.71 -1.27 -26.57
CA LEU A 508 9.57 -0.75 -27.32
C LEU A 508 9.66 0.78 -27.32
N ASN A 509 10.36 1.35 -28.31
CA ASN A 509 10.45 2.80 -28.50
C ASN A 509 9.21 3.27 -29.26
N ASN A 510 8.18 3.66 -28.51
CA ASN A 510 6.93 4.23 -29.00
C ASN A 510 6.75 5.69 -28.54
N LEU A 511 7.84 6.34 -28.11
CA LEU A 511 7.93 7.76 -27.76
C LEU A 511 7.07 8.14 -26.54
N GLY A 512 7.16 7.36 -25.45
CA GLY A 512 6.60 7.71 -24.15
C GLY A 512 5.70 6.67 -23.48
N TYR A 513 4.97 7.10 -22.44
CA TYR A 513 4.17 6.21 -21.59
C TYR A 513 2.83 5.83 -22.25
N LYS A 514 2.85 4.90 -23.22
CA LYS A 514 1.64 4.55 -23.98
C LYS A 514 0.54 3.84 -23.21
N ILE A 515 0.89 3.14 -22.14
CA ILE A 515 -0.12 2.62 -21.21
C ILE A 515 -0.92 3.75 -20.57
N GLU A 516 -0.23 4.82 -20.16
CA GLU A 516 -0.88 6.01 -19.61
C GLU A 516 -1.64 6.76 -20.70
N THR A 517 -1.09 6.93 -21.91
CA THR A 517 -1.84 7.50 -23.06
C THR A 517 -3.15 6.76 -23.32
N ALA A 518 -3.16 5.44 -23.21
CA ALA A 518 -4.37 4.64 -23.41
C ALA A 518 -5.41 4.85 -22.29
N ILE A 519 -4.96 5.13 -21.06
CA ILE A 519 -5.82 5.40 -19.90
C ILE A 519 -6.30 6.86 -19.91
N HIS A 520 -5.35 7.78 -19.94
CA HIS A 520 -5.54 9.22 -19.90
C HIS A 520 -4.35 9.97 -20.52
N GLU A 521 -4.62 10.70 -21.59
CA GLU A 521 -3.59 11.41 -22.34
C GLU A 521 -3.22 12.77 -21.73
N GLY A 522 -1.92 13.09 -21.69
CA GLY A 522 -1.42 14.36 -21.19
C GLY A 522 0.07 14.59 -21.45
N PRO A 523 0.59 15.83 -21.22
CA PRO A 523 1.99 16.17 -21.52
C PRO A 523 3.01 15.35 -20.72
N TYR A 524 2.63 14.83 -19.54
CA TYR A 524 3.48 13.97 -18.71
C TYR A 524 3.73 12.57 -19.32
N ASN A 525 3.00 12.17 -20.36
CA ASN A 525 3.24 10.92 -21.08
C ASN A 525 4.41 11.01 -22.06
N TYR A 526 4.87 12.22 -22.37
CA TYR A 526 5.90 12.49 -23.38
C TYR A 526 7.24 12.70 -22.69
N ILE A 527 8.15 11.75 -22.91
CA ILE A 527 9.50 11.76 -22.35
C ILE A 527 10.51 12.28 -23.37
N ALA A 528 11.70 12.67 -22.89
CA ALA A 528 12.82 12.97 -23.78
C ALA A 528 13.27 11.67 -24.45
N ASP A 529 13.17 11.61 -25.78
CA ASP A 529 13.66 10.47 -26.56
C ASP A 529 15.20 10.40 -26.49
N TRP A 530 15.72 9.18 -26.37
CA TRP A 530 17.17 8.91 -26.35
C TRP A 530 17.55 8.10 -27.58
N ASP A 531 18.80 8.24 -28.00
CA ASP A 531 19.39 7.21 -28.87
C ASP A 531 19.78 6.01 -27.99
N TYR A 532 18.82 5.12 -27.74
CA TYR A 532 18.97 4.00 -26.81
C TYR A 532 20.11 3.07 -27.25
N THR A 533 20.32 2.88 -28.56
CA THR A 533 21.46 2.10 -29.05
C THR A 533 22.82 2.74 -28.73
N LYS A 534 22.94 4.07 -28.81
CA LYS A 534 24.16 4.78 -28.40
C LYS A 534 24.35 4.77 -26.89
N VAL A 535 23.28 4.92 -26.11
CA VAL A 535 23.34 4.81 -24.64
C VAL A 535 23.85 3.43 -24.24
N ALA A 536 23.27 2.36 -24.79
CA ALA A 536 23.72 0.99 -24.54
C ALA A 536 25.18 0.77 -24.95
N SER A 537 25.60 1.34 -26.09
CA SER A 537 26.98 1.27 -26.57
C SER A 537 27.95 2.05 -25.68
N ALA A 538 27.51 3.15 -25.04
CA ALA A 538 28.34 3.98 -24.19
C ALA A 538 28.78 3.28 -22.89
N PHE A 539 28.04 2.25 -22.44
CA PHE A 539 28.46 1.39 -21.33
C PHE A 539 29.63 0.45 -21.70
N VAL A 540 29.99 0.34 -22.98
CA VAL A 540 31.17 -0.39 -23.46
C VAL A 540 32.36 0.57 -23.55
N GLY A 541 33.01 0.81 -22.41
CA GLY A 541 34.18 1.68 -22.33
C GLY A 541 35.50 0.92 -22.47
N ASN A 542 36.45 1.49 -23.23
CA ASN A 542 37.86 1.16 -23.06
C ASN A 542 38.39 1.95 -21.86
N PRO A 543 38.91 1.29 -20.82
CA PRO A 543 39.42 1.99 -19.66
C PRO A 543 40.67 2.81 -20.06
N HIS A 544 40.75 4.06 -19.58
CA HIS A 544 41.85 4.99 -19.90
C HIS A 544 43.22 4.53 -19.36
N VAL A 545 43.19 3.69 -18.32
CA VAL A 545 44.32 2.97 -17.74
C VAL A 545 43.84 1.55 -17.48
N MET A 546 44.70 0.54 -17.66
CA MET A 546 44.34 -0.84 -17.36
C MET A 546 43.82 -0.94 -15.92
N PRO A 547 42.56 -1.36 -15.71
CA PRO A 547 42.00 -1.43 -14.38
C PRO A 547 42.69 -2.57 -13.64
N TYR A 548 43.51 -2.23 -12.65
CA TYR A 548 44.01 -3.21 -11.69
C TYR A 548 42.90 -3.50 -10.68
N ASN A 549 42.12 -4.55 -10.94
CA ASN A 549 41.16 -5.09 -10.00
C ASN A 549 41.57 -6.52 -9.63
N PRO A 550 42.19 -6.75 -8.46
CA PRO A 550 42.71 -8.07 -8.07
C PRO A 550 41.59 -9.11 -7.85
N TYR A 551 40.33 -8.69 -7.80
CA TYR A 551 39.15 -9.56 -7.66
C TYR A 551 38.47 -9.86 -9.00
N CYS A 552 38.96 -9.28 -10.10
CA CYS A 552 38.52 -9.60 -11.45
C CYS A 552 39.67 -10.34 -12.13
N PRO A 553 39.52 -11.63 -12.52
CA PRO A 553 40.61 -12.34 -13.18
C PRO A 553 41.03 -11.58 -14.44
N GLU A 554 42.30 -11.13 -14.47
CA GLU A 554 42.90 -10.48 -15.63
C GLU A 554 42.86 -11.44 -16.82
N GLU A 555 42.05 -11.13 -17.83
CA GLU A 555 42.54 -10.78 -19.17
C GLU A 555 41.34 -10.51 -20.10
N GLY A 556 41.44 -9.40 -20.81
CA GLY A 556 40.55 -9.06 -21.90
C GLY A 556 40.23 -7.59 -21.89
N THR A 557 41.02 -6.81 -22.63
CA THR A 557 40.39 -5.93 -23.63
C THR A 557 39.18 -6.67 -24.21
N TYR A 558 38.03 -6.03 -24.36
CA TYR A 558 36.93 -6.63 -25.13
C TYR A 558 37.44 -6.84 -26.57
N THR A 559 38.19 -7.92 -26.81
CA THR A 559 38.68 -8.32 -28.13
C THR A 559 37.48 -8.61 -29.04
N ASP A 560 36.38 -9.01 -28.41
CA ASP A 560 35.05 -9.13 -28.97
C ASP A 560 34.05 -8.27 -28.17
N ASN A 561 33.27 -7.42 -28.86
CA ASN A 561 32.27 -6.55 -28.23
C ASN A 561 31.21 -7.39 -27.48
N PRO A 562 31.03 -7.22 -26.14
CA PRO A 562 30.19 -8.07 -25.29
C PRO A 562 28.69 -7.85 -25.51
N ILE A 563 28.35 -6.73 -26.16
CA ILE A 563 26.99 -6.35 -26.53
C ILE A 563 26.96 -6.15 -28.04
N PHE A 564 25.81 -6.41 -28.65
CA PHE A 564 25.49 -5.79 -29.93
C PHE A 564 24.18 -5.02 -29.79
N THR A 565 24.20 -3.83 -30.38
CA THR A 565 23.05 -2.93 -30.42
C THR A 565 22.54 -2.85 -31.85
N MET A 566 21.23 -2.73 -32.03
CA MET A 566 20.63 -2.48 -33.34
C MET A 566 19.33 -1.70 -33.18
N GLN A 567 19.18 -0.65 -33.99
CA GLN A 567 17.91 0.03 -34.15
C GLN A 567 17.09 -0.75 -35.19
N VAL A 568 15.86 -1.07 -34.84
CA VAL A 568 14.97 -1.92 -35.62
C VAL A 568 13.79 -1.07 -36.05
N LYS A 569 13.70 -0.72 -37.33
CA LYS A 569 12.64 0.14 -37.89
C LYS A 569 11.71 -0.59 -38.84
N THR A 570 12.19 -1.69 -39.41
CA THR A 570 11.47 -2.50 -40.38
C THR A 570 11.40 -3.97 -39.97
N GLN A 571 10.52 -4.72 -40.61
CA GLN A 571 10.41 -6.17 -40.42
C GLN A 571 11.71 -6.90 -40.79
N LYS A 572 12.36 -6.49 -41.89
CA LYS A 572 13.68 -6.97 -42.29
C LYS A 572 14.77 -6.70 -41.24
N ASP A 573 14.76 -5.51 -40.63
CA ASP A 573 15.69 -5.21 -39.53
C ASP A 573 15.47 -6.16 -38.36
N LEU A 574 14.21 -6.44 -38.01
CA LEU A 574 13.87 -7.35 -36.91
C LEU A 574 14.39 -8.75 -37.21
N VAL A 575 14.11 -9.29 -38.40
CA VAL A 575 14.61 -10.62 -38.80
C VAL A 575 16.15 -10.68 -38.72
N SER A 576 16.84 -9.65 -39.23
CA SER A 576 18.31 -9.56 -39.17
C SER A 576 18.83 -9.49 -37.73
N ALA A 577 18.19 -8.70 -36.88
CA ALA A 577 18.55 -8.55 -35.47
C ALA A 577 18.38 -9.88 -34.70
N LEU A 578 17.30 -10.61 -34.95
CA LEU A 578 17.02 -11.90 -34.32
C LEU A 578 17.95 -13.00 -34.84
N GLU A 579 18.22 -13.06 -36.15
CA GLU A 579 19.24 -13.96 -36.74
C GLU A 579 20.61 -13.72 -36.09
N ARG A 580 20.99 -12.46 -35.88
CA ARG A 580 22.23 -12.08 -35.19
C ARG A 580 22.22 -12.46 -33.70
N ALA A 581 21.09 -12.27 -33.01
CA ALA A 581 20.93 -12.69 -31.62
C ALA A 581 21.11 -14.21 -31.46
N LYS A 582 20.54 -15.00 -32.38
CA LYS A 582 20.72 -16.47 -32.42
C LYS A 582 22.17 -16.86 -32.72
N ALA A 583 22.82 -16.17 -33.66
CA ALA A 583 24.22 -16.44 -34.02
C ALA A 583 25.23 -16.04 -32.92
N GLY A 584 24.87 -15.11 -32.04
CA GLY A 584 25.69 -14.65 -30.91
C GLY A 584 25.10 -14.97 -29.53
N PRO A 585 24.97 -16.25 -29.14
CA PRO A 585 24.28 -16.66 -27.91
C PRO A 585 24.97 -16.19 -26.62
N SER A 586 26.25 -15.84 -26.67
CA SER A 586 27.03 -15.33 -25.53
C SER A 586 27.01 -13.81 -25.39
N LYS A 587 26.44 -13.07 -26.36
CA LYS A 587 26.43 -11.60 -26.37
C LYS A 587 25.11 -11.06 -25.84
N LEU A 588 25.16 -9.99 -25.07
CA LEU A 588 23.99 -9.17 -24.76
C LEU A 588 23.44 -8.58 -26.07
N ALA A 589 22.17 -8.82 -26.36
CA ALA A 589 21.50 -8.22 -27.52
C ALA A 589 20.63 -7.06 -27.01
N PHE A 590 20.82 -5.86 -27.57
CA PHE A 590 20.02 -4.69 -27.22
C PHE A 590 19.38 -4.10 -28.48
N LEU A 591 18.07 -4.27 -28.60
CA LEU A 591 17.31 -3.96 -29.80
C LEU A 591 16.38 -2.79 -29.49
N GLU A 592 16.61 -1.65 -30.13
CA GLU A 592 15.70 -0.52 -30.06
C GLU A 592 14.64 -0.69 -31.14
N CYS A 593 13.45 -1.15 -30.76
CA CYS A 593 12.33 -1.38 -31.67
C CYS A 593 11.52 -0.10 -31.82
N CYS A 594 11.76 0.62 -32.91
CA CYS A 594 11.03 1.86 -33.23
C CYS A 594 9.68 1.50 -33.85
N ILE A 595 8.61 1.68 -33.08
CA ILE A 595 7.23 1.40 -33.49
C ILE A 595 6.41 2.68 -33.49
N HIS A 596 5.32 2.71 -34.25
CA HIS A 596 4.45 3.88 -34.27
C HIS A 596 3.76 4.04 -32.89
N PRO A 597 3.66 5.27 -32.33
CA PRO A 597 3.00 5.52 -31.05
C PRO A 597 1.57 4.96 -30.93
N ASP A 598 0.82 4.94 -32.03
CA ASP A 598 -0.57 4.43 -32.07
C ASP A 598 -0.67 2.92 -32.30
N ASP A 599 0.45 2.22 -32.51
CA ASP A 599 0.48 0.76 -32.68
C ASP A 599 0.45 0.05 -31.32
N LEU A 600 -0.75 -0.05 -30.77
CA LEU A 600 -1.06 -0.69 -29.50
C LEU A 600 -1.81 -2.01 -29.69
N THR A 601 -1.55 -2.96 -28.80
CA THR A 601 -2.28 -4.22 -28.70
C THR A 601 -3.77 -3.98 -28.46
N PRO A 602 -4.64 -4.90 -28.93
CA PRO A 602 -6.07 -4.84 -28.63
C PRO A 602 -6.37 -4.86 -27.13
N GLY A 603 -5.55 -5.56 -26.34
CA GLY A 603 -5.70 -5.65 -24.89
C GLY A 603 -5.47 -4.30 -24.21
N LEU A 604 -4.38 -3.60 -24.56
CA LEU A 604 -4.11 -2.28 -24.00
C LEU A 604 -5.21 -1.28 -24.38
N ARG A 605 -5.68 -1.29 -25.63
CA ARG A 605 -6.81 -0.44 -26.04
C ARG A 605 -8.09 -0.74 -25.28
N ARG A 606 -8.41 -2.01 -25.04
CA ARG A 606 -9.58 -2.40 -24.24
C ARG A 606 -9.46 -1.94 -22.80
N MET A 607 -8.29 -2.15 -22.18
CA MET A 607 -8.04 -1.67 -20.82
C MET A 607 -8.14 -0.15 -20.75
N GLY A 608 -7.45 0.54 -21.65
CA GLY A 608 -7.49 1.99 -21.79
C GLY A 608 -8.91 2.48 -21.92
N ASN A 609 -9.71 1.93 -22.84
CA ASN A 609 -11.12 2.28 -22.99
C ASN A 609 -11.94 1.95 -21.74
N ALA A 610 -11.74 0.81 -21.08
CA ALA A 610 -12.52 0.43 -19.90
C ALA A 610 -12.20 1.30 -18.67
N ILE A 611 -10.92 1.65 -18.49
CA ILE A 611 -10.48 2.53 -17.40
C ILE A 611 -10.82 3.97 -17.75
N SER A 612 -10.57 4.43 -18.98
CA SER A 612 -10.95 5.74 -19.48
C SER A 612 -12.45 5.92 -19.43
N GLU A 613 -13.26 4.92 -19.79
CA GLU A 613 -14.71 4.93 -19.57
C GLU A 613 -15.05 4.96 -18.09
N LYS A 614 -14.30 4.35 -17.16
CA LYS A 614 -14.53 4.55 -15.71
C LYS A 614 -14.08 5.91 -15.18
N ILE A 615 -13.09 6.52 -15.82
CA ILE A 615 -12.58 7.88 -15.53
C ILE A 615 -13.50 8.95 -16.15
N MET A 616 -14.08 8.66 -17.33
CA MET A 616 -14.95 9.51 -18.14
C MET A 616 -16.44 9.27 -17.87
N VAL A 617 -16.81 8.10 -17.35
CA VAL A 617 -18.06 7.92 -16.61
C VAL A 617 -17.88 8.85 -15.42
N PRO A 618 -18.69 9.91 -15.32
CA PRO A 618 -18.71 10.68 -14.10
C PRO A 618 -19.01 9.66 -13.00
N PRO A 619 -18.30 9.69 -11.85
CA PRO A 619 -18.87 9.06 -10.66
C PRO A 619 -20.33 9.52 -10.62
N PRO A 620 -21.31 8.63 -10.40
CA PRO A 620 -22.71 9.04 -10.43
C PRO A 620 -22.85 10.34 -9.63
N ASP A 621 -23.16 11.41 -10.38
CA ASP A 621 -22.68 12.79 -10.17
C ASP A 621 -21.80 13.08 -8.94
N SER A 622 -20.47 13.01 -9.10
CA SER A 622 -19.53 13.78 -8.27
C SER A 622 -18.55 14.57 -9.16
N GLY A 623 -18.97 15.76 -9.56
CA GLY A 623 -18.14 16.68 -10.34
C GLY A 623 -17.04 17.30 -9.49
N TYR A 624 -15.79 16.92 -9.72
CA TYR A 624 -14.63 17.83 -9.64
C TYR A 624 -13.52 17.36 -10.59
N ALA A 625 -13.16 18.28 -11.49
CA ALA A 625 -12.01 18.18 -12.37
C ALA A 625 -10.70 18.25 -11.59
N THR A 626 -9.76 17.39 -11.97
CA THR A 626 -8.35 17.45 -11.61
C THR A 626 -7.69 18.64 -12.31
N SER A 627 -6.97 19.47 -11.56
CA SER A 627 -5.88 20.29 -12.11
C SER A 627 -4.60 19.96 -11.36
N ASP A 628 -3.72 19.26 -12.07
CA ASP A 628 -2.26 19.29 -12.06
C ASP A 628 -1.55 19.87 -10.83
N SER A 629 -0.74 19.02 -10.20
CA SER A 629 0.53 19.44 -9.60
C SER A 629 1.64 18.58 -10.19
N GLY A 630 2.28 19.10 -11.24
CA GLY A 630 3.68 18.84 -11.51
C GLY A 630 4.55 19.59 -10.50
N ASP A 631 5.65 18.95 -10.14
CA ASP A 631 6.65 19.35 -9.14
C ASP A 631 7.19 20.79 -9.26
N SER A 632 7.54 21.36 -8.10
CA SER A 632 8.87 21.94 -7.89
C SER A 632 9.08 22.30 -6.41
N TYR A 633 9.93 21.54 -5.73
CA TYR A 633 10.71 22.07 -4.61
C TYR A 633 12.15 22.26 -5.09
N LEU A 634 12.76 23.38 -4.66
CA LEU A 634 14.16 23.81 -4.78
C LEU A 634 14.46 24.52 -6.14
N THR A 635 15.04 25.73 -6.21
CA THR A 635 16.02 26.43 -5.38
C THR A 635 16.00 27.96 -5.62
N ASP A 636 16.67 28.70 -4.73
CA ASP A 636 17.21 30.06 -4.91
C ASP A 636 16.26 31.26 -4.86
N THR A 637 16.06 31.79 -3.65
CA THR A 637 15.93 33.24 -3.50
C THR A 637 17.28 33.86 -3.20
N HIS A 638 17.82 34.53 -4.20
CA HIS A 638 18.75 35.65 -4.03
C HIS A 638 18.33 36.56 -2.85
N PRO A 639 19.27 37.11 -2.08
CA PRO A 639 18.95 38.04 -1.01
C PRO A 639 18.44 39.35 -1.62
N GLY A 640 17.12 39.56 -1.67
CA GLY A 640 16.59 40.83 -2.18
C GLY A 640 15.14 40.96 -2.62
N GLN A 641 14.25 39.97 -2.43
CA GLN A 641 12.81 40.15 -2.72
C GLN A 641 11.93 39.83 -1.50
N LYS A 642 11.16 40.83 -1.06
CA LYS A 642 10.11 40.68 -0.05
C LYS A 642 9.02 39.73 -0.59
N LEU A 643 8.83 38.60 0.07
CA LEU A 643 7.62 37.79 -0.05
C LEU A 643 6.41 38.64 0.41
N HIS A 644 5.61 39.13 -0.53
CA HIS A 644 4.27 39.64 -0.26
C HIS A 644 3.28 38.46 -0.30
N GLY A 645 2.42 38.31 0.73
CA GLY A 645 1.17 37.54 0.60
C GLY A 645 0.86 36.41 1.61
N SER A 646 1.63 36.20 2.69
CA SER A 646 1.29 35.22 3.74
C SER A 646 0.41 35.84 4.84
N LEU A 647 -0.61 35.14 5.36
CA LEU A 647 -1.40 35.58 6.52
C LEU A 647 -0.46 35.77 7.74
N ARG A 648 -0.47 36.95 8.34
CA ARG A 648 0.36 37.31 9.51
C ARG A 648 -0.48 37.97 10.58
N ALA A 649 -0.58 37.33 11.74
CA ALA A 649 -1.27 37.86 12.90
C ALA A 649 -0.57 39.10 13.48
N SER A 650 0.75 39.21 13.31
CA SER A 650 1.53 40.39 13.74
C SER A 650 1.10 41.70 13.08
N ASP A 651 0.46 41.61 11.91
CA ASP A 651 0.08 42.76 11.10
C ASP A 651 -1.37 43.21 11.41
N ILE A 652 -1.99 42.64 12.46
CA ILE A 652 -3.40 42.89 12.80
C ILE A 652 -3.66 44.37 13.11
N ILE A 653 -4.69 44.93 12.47
CA ILE A 653 -5.17 46.29 12.72
C ILE A 653 -6.40 46.21 13.62
N MET A 654 -6.35 46.85 14.78
CA MET A 654 -7.44 46.81 15.77
C MET A 654 -8.29 48.08 15.72
N THR A 655 -9.61 47.90 15.56
CA THR A 655 -10.64 48.93 15.71
C THR A 655 -11.67 48.43 16.70
N LEU A 656 -11.62 48.93 17.93
CA LEU A 656 -12.51 48.49 19.01
C LEU A 656 -13.86 49.19 18.97
N THR A 657 -14.92 48.51 19.42
CA THR A 657 -16.26 49.09 19.54
C THR A 657 -16.29 50.19 20.59
N ALA A 658 -17.01 51.28 20.31
CA ALA A 658 -17.29 52.34 21.28
C ALA A 658 -18.50 52.00 22.18
N THR A 659 -19.28 50.97 21.80
CA THR A 659 -20.49 50.53 22.50
C THR A 659 -20.40 49.02 22.72
N PRO A 660 -19.72 48.56 23.79
CA PRO A 660 -19.68 47.16 24.16
C PRO A 660 -21.09 46.62 24.41
N GLY A 661 -21.33 45.39 23.97
CA GLY A 661 -22.56 44.65 24.18
C GLY A 661 -22.74 44.26 25.64
N THR A 662 -23.88 43.64 25.94
CA THR A 662 -24.17 43.11 27.28
C THR A 662 -24.25 41.60 27.22
N THR A 663 -23.58 40.94 28.16
CA THR A 663 -23.66 39.49 28.33
C THR A 663 -25.07 39.12 28.75
N LEU A 664 -25.72 38.23 28.01
CA LEU A 664 -27.02 37.68 28.38
C LEU A 664 -26.83 36.45 29.27
N GLU A 665 -27.85 36.15 30.08
CA GLU A 665 -27.87 34.93 30.91
C GLU A 665 -27.88 33.67 30.04
N SER A 666 -27.33 32.57 30.55
CA SER A 666 -27.12 31.34 29.77
C SER A 666 -28.40 30.64 29.31
N ASP A 667 -29.54 30.95 29.94
CA ASP A 667 -30.88 30.46 29.59
C ASP A 667 -31.63 31.42 28.64
N ASN A 668 -31.00 32.54 28.26
CA ASN A 668 -31.58 33.46 27.30
C ASN A 668 -31.74 32.77 25.93
N PRO A 669 -32.92 32.89 25.27
CA PRO A 669 -33.15 32.29 23.96
C PRO A 669 -32.09 32.61 22.91
N ASN A 670 -31.56 33.84 22.91
CA ASN A 670 -30.54 34.26 21.95
C ASN A 670 -29.20 33.55 22.17
N VAL A 671 -28.88 33.16 23.42
CA VAL A 671 -27.68 32.38 23.76
C VAL A 671 -27.92 30.90 23.45
N LEU A 672 -29.11 30.38 23.74
CA LEU A 672 -29.50 29.00 23.44
C LEU A 672 -29.53 28.71 21.93
N ASN A 673 -29.94 29.70 21.12
CA ASN A 673 -30.05 29.58 19.66
C ASN A 673 -28.78 30.02 18.91
N PHE A 674 -27.68 30.35 19.60
CA PHE A 674 -26.45 30.86 18.99
C PHE A 674 -26.64 32.15 18.16
N GLU A 675 -27.59 33.00 18.54
CA GLU A 675 -27.90 34.27 17.86
C GLU A 675 -27.08 35.44 18.40
N GLN A 676 -26.46 35.29 19.58
CA GLN A 676 -25.58 36.28 20.16
C GLN A 676 -24.11 36.00 19.83
N CYS A 677 -23.38 37.03 19.39
CA CYS A 677 -21.92 37.04 19.23
C CYS A 677 -21.28 38.03 20.22
N THR A 678 -19.98 37.91 20.44
CA THR A 678 -19.20 38.91 21.18
C THR A 678 -19.01 40.19 20.36
N ASP A 679 -18.34 41.18 20.97
CA ASP A 679 -18.27 42.54 20.44
C ASP A 679 -17.43 42.68 19.17
N HIS A 680 -16.46 41.79 18.97
CA HIS A 680 -15.51 41.89 17.87
C HIS A 680 -15.45 40.61 17.02
N MET A 681 -14.95 40.78 15.80
CA MET A 681 -14.56 39.69 14.92
C MET A 681 -13.22 40.00 14.26
N VAL A 682 -12.47 38.94 13.93
CA VAL A 682 -11.31 39.07 13.03
C VAL A 682 -11.79 38.87 11.62
N ARG A 683 -11.25 39.64 10.66
CA ARG A 683 -11.39 39.37 9.23
C ARG A 683 -10.06 39.55 8.51
N ALA A 684 -9.78 38.72 7.53
CA ALA A 684 -8.63 38.84 6.65
C ALA A 684 -9.04 38.50 5.21
N HIS A 685 -8.77 39.42 4.30
CA HIS A 685 -9.04 39.25 2.88
C HIS A 685 -7.85 38.59 2.19
N TRP A 686 -8.14 37.72 1.23
CA TRP A 686 -7.15 37.14 0.33
C TRP A 686 -7.58 37.39 -1.12
N THR A 687 -6.61 37.69 -1.99
CA THR A 687 -6.82 37.72 -3.44
C THR A 687 -5.76 36.91 -4.16
N SER A 688 -6.10 36.32 -5.30
CA SER A 688 -5.17 35.53 -6.12
C SER A 688 -3.93 36.31 -6.57
N ASN A 689 -4.04 37.64 -6.66
CA ASN A 689 -2.98 38.51 -7.17
C ASN A 689 -2.05 39.05 -6.06
N GLN A 690 -2.53 39.18 -4.82
CA GLN A 690 -1.81 39.84 -3.73
C GLN A 690 -1.55 38.93 -2.51
N GLY A 691 -2.20 37.78 -2.44
CA GLY A 691 -2.18 36.92 -1.27
C GLY A 691 -3.06 37.47 -0.14
N TRP A 692 -2.68 37.18 1.10
CA TRP A 692 -3.38 37.66 2.31
C TRP A 692 -3.05 39.11 2.62
N ASN A 693 -4.09 39.90 2.88
CA ASN A 693 -3.99 41.25 3.41
C ASN A 693 -3.78 41.22 4.93
N ALA A 694 -3.43 42.38 5.50
CA ALA A 694 -3.36 42.57 6.95
C ALA A 694 -4.71 42.19 7.60
N PRO A 695 -4.73 41.30 8.61
CA PRO A 695 -5.94 41.00 9.35
C PRO A 695 -6.47 42.24 10.09
N GLU A 696 -7.78 42.29 10.31
CA GLU A 696 -8.42 43.37 11.04
C GLU A 696 -9.26 42.79 12.17
N LEU A 697 -9.09 43.28 13.40
CA LEU A 697 -10.01 43.06 14.51
C LEU A 697 -10.95 44.27 14.53
N VAL A 698 -12.23 44.04 14.25
CA VAL A 698 -13.25 45.08 14.07
C VAL A 698 -14.51 44.75 14.86
N PRO A 699 -15.42 45.72 15.09
CA PRO A 699 -16.71 45.40 15.70
C PRO A 699 -17.46 44.35 14.89
N TYR A 700 -18.11 43.40 15.57
CA TYR A 700 -18.93 42.38 14.94
C TYR A 700 -20.03 43.01 14.08
N GLY A 701 -20.23 42.49 12.87
CA GLY A 701 -21.19 43.07 11.93
C GLY A 701 -21.37 42.26 10.65
N PRO A 702 -22.30 42.70 9.77
CA PRO A 702 -22.65 41.96 8.56
C PRO A 702 -21.51 41.91 7.56
N LEU A 703 -21.43 40.80 6.81
CA LEU A 703 -20.51 40.63 5.68
C LEU A 703 -21.18 41.10 4.38
N SER A 704 -20.49 41.94 3.61
CA SER A 704 -20.95 42.37 2.28
C SER A 704 -20.41 41.44 1.21
N LEU A 705 -21.29 40.66 0.58
CA LEU A 705 -20.96 39.74 -0.52
C LEU A 705 -21.69 40.14 -1.79
N MET A 706 -21.04 39.93 -2.93
CA MET A 706 -21.73 40.03 -4.22
C MET A 706 -22.77 38.91 -4.32
N PRO A 707 -23.95 39.14 -4.92
CA PRO A 707 -24.93 38.07 -5.13
C PRO A 707 -24.37 36.91 -5.97
N THR A 708 -23.32 37.14 -6.75
CA THR A 708 -22.62 36.13 -7.56
C THR A 708 -21.41 35.50 -6.85
N ALA A 709 -21.28 35.67 -5.52
CA ALA A 709 -20.17 35.11 -4.77
C ALA A 709 -20.22 33.58 -4.76
N SER A 710 -19.07 32.93 -5.00
CA SER A 710 -18.97 31.47 -5.13
C SER A 710 -19.57 30.72 -3.92
N VAL A 711 -19.34 31.23 -2.70
CA VAL A 711 -19.91 30.65 -1.47
C VAL A 711 -21.45 30.53 -1.50
N LEU A 712 -22.16 31.48 -2.13
CA LEU A 712 -23.62 31.49 -2.16
C LEU A 712 -24.24 30.47 -3.12
N HIS A 713 -23.50 30.10 -4.18
CA HIS A 713 -23.99 29.22 -5.25
C HIS A 713 -23.42 27.81 -5.18
N TYR A 714 -22.21 27.67 -4.64
CA TYR A 714 -21.44 26.42 -4.67
C TYR A 714 -20.98 25.96 -3.28
N ALA A 715 -21.39 26.65 -2.21
CA ALA A 715 -21.04 26.33 -0.83
C ALA A 715 -19.51 26.22 -0.57
N THR A 716 -18.70 26.94 -1.35
CA THR A 716 -17.23 26.98 -1.27
C THR A 716 -16.77 27.66 0.03
N SER A 717 -16.91 26.95 1.14
CA SER A 717 -16.58 27.42 2.48
C SER A 717 -16.24 26.27 3.43
N CYS A 718 -15.21 26.48 4.23
CA CYS A 718 -14.87 25.63 5.36
C CYS A 718 -14.89 26.42 6.65
N PHE A 719 -15.05 25.73 7.76
CA PHE A 719 -15.03 26.33 9.08
C PHE A 719 -14.44 25.37 10.09
N GLU A 720 -14.16 25.89 11.27
CA GLU A 720 -13.72 25.08 12.39
C GLU A 720 -14.49 25.44 13.66
N GLY A 721 -14.45 24.56 14.65
CA GLY A 721 -15.22 24.68 15.87
C GLY A 721 -14.37 24.28 17.07
N LEU A 722 -14.10 25.25 17.93
CA LEU A 722 -13.37 25.04 19.17
C LEU A 722 -13.97 25.87 20.30
N LYS A 723 -13.57 25.58 21.53
CA LYS A 723 -14.07 26.25 22.73
C LYS A 723 -12.89 26.86 23.50
N ALA A 724 -13.06 28.08 23.99
CA ALA A 724 -12.21 28.65 25.02
C ALA A 724 -12.87 28.41 26.38
N TYR A 725 -12.16 27.77 27.30
CA TYR A 725 -12.68 27.36 28.59
C TYR A 725 -12.17 28.27 29.70
N ARG A 726 -13.05 28.64 30.63
CA ARG A 726 -12.66 29.20 31.91
C ARG A 726 -12.46 28.06 32.89
N GLY A 727 -11.19 27.78 33.23
CA GLY A 727 -10.88 26.72 34.18
C GLY A 727 -11.38 27.02 35.59
N ASN A 728 -11.44 25.97 36.41
CA ASN A 728 -11.83 26.09 37.82
C ASN A 728 -10.77 26.83 38.66
N ASP A 729 -9.58 27.05 38.10
CA ASP A 729 -8.52 27.91 38.64
C ASP A 729 -8.53 29.33 38.04
N SER A 730 -9.64 29.74 37.43
CA SER A 730 -9.86 31.05 36.80
C SER A 730 -9.03 31.34 35.54
N LYS A 731 -8.17 30.43 35.07
CA LYS A 731 -7.37 30.65 33.84
C LYS A 731 -8.16 30.38 32.56
N LEU A 732 -7.91 31.17 31.52
CA LEU A 732 -8.46 30.99 30.19
C LEU A 732 -7.66 29.93 29.44
N ARG A 733 -8.32 28.95 28.83
CA ARG A 733 -7.66 27.84 28.13
C ARG A 733 -8.23 27.55 26.76
N LEU A 734 -7.36 27.13 25.85
CA LEU A 734 -7.73 26.50 24.58
C LEU A 734 -7.37 25.01 24.64
N PHE A 735 -8.29 24.16 24.23
CA PHE A 735 -8.06 22.71 24.21
C PHE A 735 -7.58 22.26 22.82
N ARG A 736 -6.33 21.77 22.76
CA ARG A 736 -5.66 21.26 21.55
C ARG A 736 -5.81 22.16 20.30
N PRO A 737 -5.62 23.50 20.41
CA PRO A 737 -5.98 24.43 19.34
C PRO A 737 -5.19 24.23 18.03
N ASN A 738 -3.93 23.80 18.10
CA ASN A 738 -3.11 23.53 16.91
C ASN A 738 -3.77 22.50 15.97
N TYR A 739 -4.34 21.43 16.52
CA TYR A 739 -5.04 20.41 15.74
C TYR A 739 -6.31 20.96 15.07
N ASN A 740 -7.00 21.93 15.69
CA ASN A 740 -8.13 22.61 15.05
C ASN A 740 -7.63 23.43 13.85
N CYS A 741 -6.58 24.22 14.02
CA CYS A 741 -6.03 25.06 12.96
C CYS A 741 -5.51 24.23 11.77
N GLU A 742 -4.84 23.10 12.04
CA GLU A 742 -4.41 22.14 11.01
C GLU A 742 -5.59 21.50 10.27
N ARG A 743 -6.64 21.10 10.99
CA ARG A 743 -7.86 20.54 10.40
C ARG A 743 -8.58 21.55 9.51
N MET A 744 -8.60 22.83 9.90
CA MET A 744 -9.15 23.91 9.08
C MET A 744 -8.35 24.09 7.80
N LEU A 745 -7.01 24.05 7.87
CA LEU A 745 -6.13 24.10 6.69
C LEU A 745 -6.40 22.93 5.74
N ASN A 746 -6.56 21.71 6.26
CA ASN A 746 -6.91 20.54 5.45
C ASN A 746 -8.28 20.69 4.78
N SER A 747 -9.25 21.29 5.49
CA SER A 747 -10.57 21.58 4.93
C SER A 747 -10.53 22.66 3.85
N ALA A 748 -9.67 23.69 4.02
CA ALA A 748 -9.44 24.71 3.00
C ALA A 748 -8.82 24.12 1.73
N LYS A 749 -7.80 23.26 1.87
CA LYS A 749 -7.18 22.52 0.76
C LYS A 749 -8.20 21.68 0.01
N ARG A 750 -9.10 20.98 0.73
CA ARG A 750 -10.14 20.15 0.12
C ARG A 750 -11.12 20.94 -0.78
N LEU A 751 -11.28 22.25 -0.53
CA LEU A 751 -12.15 23.14 -1.29
C LEU A 751 -11.41 24.02 -2.31
N GLY A 752 -10.09 23.90 -2.44
CA GLY A 752 -9.29 24.83 -3.24
C GLY A 752 -9.27 26.27 -2.71
N LEU A 753 -9.60 26.46 -1.42
CA LEU A 753 -9.50 27.76 -0.73
C LEU A 753 -8.03 28.08 -0.41
N PRO A 754 -7.66 29.37 -0.24
CA PRO A 754 -6.27 29.73 -0.01
C PRO A 754 -5.72 29.14 1.28
N ALA A 755 -4.50 28.62 1.20
CA ALA A 755 -3.77 28.11 2.36
C ALA A 755 -3.32 29.26 3.28
N PHE A 756 -3.12 28.93 4.56
CA PHE A 756 -2.60 29.82 5.59
C PHE A 756 -1.73 29.02 6.57
N ASN A 757 -0.88 29.69 7.35
CA ASN A 757 -0.13 29.05 8.43
C ASN A 757 -1.07 28.79 9.63
N PRO A 758 -1.24 27.54 10.11
CA PRO A 758 -2.06 27.22 11.27
C PRO A 758 -1.69 28.01 12.54
N GLU A 759 -0.41 28.29 12.77
CA GLU A 759 0.05 29.07 13.92
C GLU A 759 -0.42 30.53 13.86
N GLU A 760 -0.47 31.11 12.66
CA GLU A 760 -0.94 32.48 12.46
C GLU A 760 -2.46 32.56 12.66
N LEU A 761 -3.21 31.52 12.28
CA LEU A 761 -4.62 31.42 12.63
C LEU A 761 -4.82 31.33 14.15
N LEU A 762 -4.01 30.53 14.86
CA LEU A 762 -4.09 30.42 16.31
C LEU A 762 -3.83 31.77 16.99
N LYS A 763 -2.80 32.51 16.56
CA LYS A 763 -2.51 33.85 17.09
C LYS A 763 -3.67 34.82 16.87
N LEU A 764 -4.37 34.74 15.73
CA LEU A 764 -5.58 35.54 15.49
C LEU A 764 -6.74 35.16 16.41
N ILE A 765 -6.92 33.87 16.70
CA ILE A 765 -7.91 33.38 17.69
C ILE A 765 -7.57 33.93 19.08
N GLN A 766 -6.30 33.86 19.49
CA GLN A 766 -5.83 34.40 20.76
C GLN A 766 -6.02 35.92 20.84
N ALA A 767 -5.78 36.65 19.75
CA ALA A 767 -5.94 38.09 19.70
C ALA A 767 -7.39 38.54 19.97
N VAL A 768 -8.40 37.89 19.36
CA VAL A 768 -9.80 38.23 19.64
C VAL A 768 -10.24 37.80 21.03
N LEU A 769 -9.74 36.67 21.53
CA LEU A 769 -10.00 36.22 22.90
C LEU A 769 -9.43 37.19 23.94
N ALA A 770 -8.23 37.73 23.72
CA ALA A 770 -7.62 38.69 24.64
C ALA A 770 -8.47 39.97 24.81
N VAL A 771 -9.21 40.37 23.76
CA VAL A 771 -10.10 41.54 23.79
C VAL A 771 -11.45 41.19 24.41
N ASP A 772 -12.11 40.12 23.96
CA ASP A 772 -13.51 39.86 24.30
C ASP A 772 -13.68 38.96 25.56
N ALA A 773 -12.77 38.02 25.81
CA ALA A 773 -12.93 37.06 26.90
C ALA A 773 -12.99 37.69 28.31
N PRO A 774 -12.29 38.79 28.64
CA PRO A 774 -12.41 39.41 29.97
C PRO A 774 -13.84 39.81 30.34
N GLN A 775 -14.64 40.26 29.38
CA GLN A 775 -16.04 40.65 29.58
C GLN A 775 -16.99 39.46 29.36
N TRP A 776 -16.77 38.69 28.29
CA TRP A 776 -17.71 37.66 27.85
C TRP A 776 -17.48 36.28 28.49
N LEU A 777 -16.33 36.08 29.11
CA LEU A 777 -15.99 34.88 29.87
C LEU A 777 -15.20 35.24 31.16
N PRO A 778 -15.81 35.96 32.12
CA PRO A 778 -15.12 36.48 33.30
C PRO A 778 -14.39 35.43 34.14
N SER A 779 -13.40 35.87 34.93
CA SER A 779 -12.54 34.98 35.71
C SER A 779 -13.24 34.23 36.85
N ASP A 780 -14.38 34.72 37.33
CA ASP A 780 -15.20 34.13 38.39
C ASP A 780 -16.17 33.04 37.88
N GLN A 781 -16.26 32.84 36.56
CA GLN A 781 -17.12 31.83 35.94
C GLN A 781 -16.36 30.52 35.67
N GLY A 782 -15.77 29.90 36.70
CA GLY A 782 -15.14 28.58 36.54
C GLY A 782 -16.11 27.54 35.97
N GLY A 783 -15.68 26.79 34.96
CA GLY A 783 -16.49 25.76 34.31
C GLY A 783 -17.33 26.23 33.11
N SER A 784 -17.25 27.51 32.72
CA SER A 784 -17.91 28.04 31.51
C SER A 784 -16.98 28.06 30.29
N PHE A 785 -17.55 28.33 29.12
CA PHE A 785 -16.78 28.41 27.87
C PHE A 785 -17.41 29.38 26.86
N LEU A 786 -16.59 29.89 25.94
CA LEU A 786 -17.00 30.56 24.71
C LEU A 786 -16.76 29.65 23.51
N TYR A 787 -17.69 29.68 22.56
CA TYR A 787 -17.54 28.99 21.28
C TYR A 787 -16.79 29.89 20.30
N ILE A 788 -15.82 29.32 19.58
CA ILE A 788 -14.97 30.02 18.61
C ILE A 788 -15.26 29.41 17.23
N ARG A 789 -15.56 30.27 16.25
CA ARG A 789 -15.89 29.88 14.88
C ARG A 789 -15.01 30.61 13.86
N PRO A 790 -13.82 30.08 13.56
CA PRO A 790 -13.07 30.47 12.37
C PRO A 790 -13.75 29.93 11.11
N THR A 791 -13.91 30.76 10.09
CA THR A 791 -14.58 30.42 8.84
C THR A 791 -13.84 31.04 7.66
N LEU A 792 -13.64 30.26 6.59
CA LEU A 792 -13.04 30.71 5.33
C LEU A 792 -14.03 30.50 4.19
N ILE A 793 -14.36 31.58 3.48
CA ILE A 793 -15.32 31.58 2.37
C ILE A 793 -14.70 32.09 1.08
N ALA A 794 -15.11 31.54 -0.07
CA ALA A 794 -14.82 32.13 -1.38
C ALA A 794 -15.74 33.32 -1.67
N SER A 795 -15.25 34.53 -1.43
CA SER A 795 -16.00 35.79 -1.56
C SER A 795 -15.96 36.41 -2.97
N GLY A 796 -15.18 35.82 -3.87
CA GLY A 796 -14.98 36.33 -5.24
C GLY A 796 -16.26 36.30 -6.09
N LYS A 797 -16.41 37.30 -6.95
CA LYS A 797 -17.58 37.46 -7.84
C LYS A 797 -17.49 36.56 -9.09
N GLY A 798 -18.62 35.98 -9.47
CA GLY A 798 -18.78 35.29 -10.76
C GLY A 798 -19.31 33.86 -10.59
N LEU A 799 -20.27 33.50 -11.46
CA LEU A 799 -20.81 32.14 -11.53
C LEU A 799 -19.84 31.22 -12.29
N GLY A 800 -19.94 29.93 -12.01
CA GLY A 800 -19.10 28.87 -12.58
C GLY A 800 -18.19 28.21 -11.55
N ILE A 801 -17.86 26.93 -11.78
CA ILE A 801 -16.96 26.14 -10.94
C ILE A 801 -15.53 26.45 -11.37
N LYS A 802 -14.81 27.26 -10.58
CA LYS A 802 -13.41 27.65 -10.79
C LYS A 802 -12.73 27.95 -9.45
N GLY A 803 -11.40 27.96 -9.43
CA GLY A 803 -10.63 28.37 -8.25
C GLY A 803 -11.01 29.78 -7.78
N PRO A 804 -11.02 30.04 -6.46
CA PRO A 804 -11.41 31.34 -5.92
C PRO A 804 -10.39 32.42 -6.30
N THR A 805 -10.86 33.57 -6.79
CA THR A 805 -10.02 34.76 -7.01
C THR A 805 -9.93 35.65 -5.77
N ASP A 806 -10.92 35.54 -4.89
CA ASP A 806 -11.03 36.29 -3.65
C ASP A 806 -11.60 35.37 -2.57
N ALA A 807 -11.05 35.46 -1.36
CA ALA A 807 -11.54 34.74 -0.19
C ALA A 807 -11.52 35.64 1.05
N LEU A 808 -12.34 35.28 2.02
CA LEU A 808 -12.45 35.97 3.31
C LEU A 808 -12.33 34.94 4.43
N LEU A 809 -11.29 35.08 5.25
CA LEU A 809 -11.20 34.44 6.56
C LEU A 809 -11.87 35.36 7.58
N TYR A 810 -12.74 34.85 8.43
CA TYR A 810 -13.23 35.57 9.58
C TYR A 810 -13.31 34.67 10.82
N ILE A 811 -13.23 35.27 12.01
CA ILE A 811 -13.29 34.56 13.30
C ILE A 811 -14.29 35.30 14.18
N ILE A 812 -15.31 34.58 14.63
CA ILE A 812 -16.32 35.09 15.58
C ILE A 812 -16.32 34.26 16.85
N LEU A 813 -16.69 34.89 17.96
CA LEU A 813 -16.89 34.23 19.24
C LEU A 813 -18.37 34.33 19.65
N LEU A 814 -18.88 33.28 20.28
CA LEU A 814 -20.27 33.22 20.71
C LEU A 814 -20.35 32.72 22.16
N PRO A 815 -21.14 33.37 23.04
CA PRO A 815 -21.61 32.72 24.25
C PRO A 815 -22.47 31.51 23.86
N CYS A 816 -22.24 30.39 24.53
CA CYS A 816 -22.96 29.16 24.27
C CYS A 816 -23.38 28.54 25.61
N ALA A 817 -24.65 28.15 25.73
CA ALA A 817 -25.11 27.37 26.84
C ALA A 817 -24.52 25.96 26.79
N ASP A 818 -24.26 25.36 27.94
CA ASP A 818 -23.87 23.96 28.02
C ASP A 818 -25.04 23.08 27.53
N PRO A 819 -24.92 22.38 26.37
CA PRO A 819 -26.01 21.56 25.83
C PRO A 819 -26.44 20.47 26.81
N MET A 820 -25.52 20.01 27.67
CA MET A 820 -25.80 19.05 28.73
C MET A 820 -26.68 19.63 29.85
N LYS A 821 -26.65 20.94 30.09
CA LYS A 821 -27.57 21.60 31.04
C LYS A 821 -28.97 21.74 30.44
N CYS A 822 -29.10 21.92 29.13
CA CYS A 822 -30.39 21.92 28.43
C CYS A 822 -31.07 20.54 28.48
N LEU A 823 -30.29 19.46 28.41
CA LEU A 823 -30.77 18.09 28.57
C LEU A 823 -31.18 17.73 30.01
N LYS A 824 -30.64 18.40 31.04
CA LYS A 824 -31.03 18.14 32.45
C LYS A 824 -32.49 18.49 32.76
N GLY A 825 -33.16 19.25 31.89
CA GLY A 825 -34.60 19.52 31.97
C GLY A 825 -35.47 18.45 31.32
N THR A 826 -34.89 17.52 30.55
CA THR A 826 -35.61 16.42 29.92
C THR A 826 -35.41 15.15 30.75
N SER A 827 -36.47 14.36 30.92
CA SER A 827 -36.46 13.15 31.76
C SER A 827 -35.73 11.96 31.11
N ARG A 828 -34.73 12.21 30.23
CA ARG A 828 -34.11 11.18 29.37
C ARG A 828 -32.59 11.06 29.64
N PRO A 829 -32.04 9.84 29.84
CA PRO A 829 -30.66 9.64 30.31
C PRO A 829 -29.55 9.76 29.22
N GLY A 830 -29.89 10.01 27.96
CA GLY A 830 -28.95 10.08 26.82
C GLY A 830 -29.67 10.16 25.47
N PHE A 831 -28.92 10.30 24.37
CA PHE A 831 -29.49 10.48 23.03
C PHE A 831 -30.19 9.23 22.47
N HIS A 832 -31.31 9.45 21.81
CA HIS A 832 -32.00 8.49 20.96
C HIS A 832 -31.59 8.75 19.51
N LEU A 833 -30.99 7.77 18.83
CA LEU A 833 -30.48 7.95 17.48
C LEU A 833 -31.38 7.28 16.45
N LEU A 834 -31.68 7.95 15.34
CA LEU A 834 -32.36 7.34 14.19
C LEU A 834 -31.34 6.99 13.10
N CYS A 835 -31.26 5.73 12.71
CA CYS A 835 -30.38 5.34 11.59
C CYS A 835 -30.83 5.97 10.26
N SER A 836 -29.88 6.47 9.47
CA SER A 836 -30.18 7.10 8.19
C SER A 836 -30.89 6.13 7.23
N PRO A 837 -31.85 6.60 6.42
CA PRO A 837 -32.54 5.75 5.46
C PRO A 837 -31.58 5.27 4.35
N LYS A 838 -31.97 4.26 3.58
CA LYS A 838 -31.08 3.60 2.60
C LYS A 838 -30.72 4.49 1.41
N ASP A 839 -31.56 5.46 1.11
CA ASP A 839 -31.41 6.45 0.04
C ASP A 839 -30.68 7.72 0.48
N MET A 840 -30.27 7.81 1.75
CA MET A 840 -29.59 8.99 2.29
C MET A 840 -28.29 8.65 2.99
N ILE A 841 -27.21 9.26 2.48
CA ILE A 841 -25.85 9.09 2.98
C ILE A 841 -25.25 10.48 3.16
N ARG A 842 -24.65 10.75 4.33
CA ARG A 842 -23.98 12.02 4.62
C ARG A 842 -22.62 12.14 3.93
N ALA A 843 -21.85 11.06 3.93
CA ALA A 843 -20.49 11.03 3.41
C ALA A 843 -20.18 9.69 2.72
N TRP A 844 -19.36 9.77 1.67
CA TRP A 844 -18.93 8.63 0.85
C TRP A 844 -17.40 8.58 0.78
N PRO A 845 -16.75 7.39 0.69
CA PRO A 845 -15.31 7.30 0.53
C PRO A 845 -14.80 8.08 -0.69
N GLY A 846 -13.74 8.86 -0.51
CA GLY A 846 -13.27 9.80 -1.53
C GLY A 846 -14.10 11.09 -1.65
N GLY A 847 -15.20 11.21 -0.91
CA GLY A 847 -16.02 12.42 -0.76
C GLY A 847 -15.42 13.43 0.22
N THR A 848 -16.25 14.27 0.82
CA THR A 848 -15.81 15.39 1.69
C THR A 848 -16.02 15.13 3.18
N GLY A 849 -16.39 13.91 3.57
CA GLY A 849 -16.75 13.56 4.95
C GLY A 849 -15.67 13.86 5.99
N ALA A 850 -14.39 13.69 5.63
CA ALA A 850 -13.24 13.99 6.48
C ALA A 850 -12.85 15.47 6.57
N ALA A 851 -13.56 16.38 5.89
CA ALA A 851 -13.31 17.81 5.89
C ALA A 851 -14.48 18.58 6.53
N ASN A 852 -14.17 19.66 7.24
CA ASN A 852 -15.17 20.47 7.93
C ASN A 852 -15.70 21.58 7.00
N ILE A 853 -16.61 21.20 6.10
CA ILE A 853 -17.11 22.05 5.01
C ILE A 853 -18.63 22.24 5.10
N ALA A 854 -19.12 23.39 4.65
CA ALA A 854 -20.54 23.73 4.79
C ALA A 854 -21.48 22.79 4.03
N SER A 855 -21.07 22.32 2.85
CA SER A 855 -21.89 21.43 2.01
C SER A 855 -22.13 20.04 2.60
N ASN A 856 -21.40 19.63 3.63
CA ASN A 856 -21.64 18.35 4.32
C ASN A 856 -22.89 18.36 5.21
N TYR A 857 -23.35 19.55 5.63
CA TYR A 857 -24.37 19.68 6.68
C TYR A 857 -25.72 20.14 6.15
N GLY A 858 -25.77 21.03 5.16
CA GLY A 858 -27.03 21.49 4.56
C GLY A 858 -27.92 20.33 4.06
N PRO A 859 -27.39 19.37 3.27
CA PRO A 859 -28.16 18.21 2.81
C PRO A 859 -28.66 17.29 3.93
N SER A 860 -28.12 17.40 5.15
CA SER A 860 -28.48 16.52 6.27
C SER A 860 -29.79 16.91 6.98
N ILE A 861 -30.25 18.16 6.78
CA ILE A 861 -31.40 18.75 7.49
C ILE A 861 -32.67 17.89 7.37
N PRO A 862 -33.10 17.42 6.18
CA PRO A 862 -34.33 16.63 6.09
C PRO A 862 -34.33 15.33 6.91
N ALA A 863 -33.19 14.63 6.99
CA ALA A 863 -33.10 13.45 7.86
C ALA A 863 -33.08 13.80 9.34
N GLN A 864 -32.48 14.94 9.71
CA GLN A 864 -32.51 15.41 11.09
C GLN A 864 -33.94 15.80 11.51
N GLU A 865 -34.70 16.46 10.64
CA GLU A 865 -36.12 16.75 10.88
C GLU A 865 -36.93 15.45 11.03
N ALA A 866 -36.71 14.47 10.14
CA ALA A 866 -37.36 13.16 10.24
C ALA A 866 -37.00 12.40 11.53
N ALA A 867 -35.76 12.54 12.03
CA ALA A 867 -35.35 11.99 13.32
C ALA A 867 -36.12 12.65 14.48
N CYS A 868 -36.20 13.99 14.48
CA CYS A 868 -36.95 14.75 15.48
C CYS A 868 -38.45 14.39 15.48
N GLU A 869 -39.07 14.23 14.31
CA GLU A 869 -40.47 13.82 14.17
C GLU A 869 -40.73 12.43 14.77
N GLN A 870 -39.73 11.55 14.75
CA GLN A 870 -39.76 10.22 15.38
C GLN A 870 -39.32 10.23 16.85
N GLY A 871 -39.12 11.41 17.44
CA GLY A 871 -38.72 11.57 18.83
C GLY A 871 -37.26 11.19 19.12
N CYS A 872 -36.44 11.02 18.08
CA CYS A 872 -35.00 10.84 18.15
C CYS A 872 -34.27 12.19 18.14
N ASP A 873 -33.11 12.24 18.78
CA ASP A 873 -32.33 13.47 18.95
C ASP A 873 -31.36 13.72 17.78
N LEU A 874 -30.76 12.67 17.21
CA LEU A 874 -29.77 12.77 16.12
C LEU A 874 -29.91 11.62 15.12
N VAL A 875 -29.43 11.84 13.90
CA VAL A 875 -29.29 10.78 12.88
C VAL A 875 -28.00 9.99 13.10
N LEU A 876 -28.05 8.66 13.15
CA LEU A 876 -26.86 7.79 13.03
C LEU A 876 -26.63 7.47 11.55
N TRP A 877 -25.58 8.05 10.97
CA TRP A 877 -25.26 7.91 9.56
C TRP A 877 -24.68 6.54 9.25
N LEU A 878 -25.24 5.90 8.22
CA LEU A 878 -24.84 4.58 7.78
C LEU A 878 -24.30 4.61 6.34
N TYR A 879 -23.30 3.76 6.07
CA TYR A 879 -22.63 3.63 4.79
C TYR A 879 -22.75 2.20 4.23
N GLY A 880 -22.93 2.12 2.91
CA GLY A 880 -22.81 0.88 2.15
C GLY A 880 -23.96 -0.13 2.37
N PRO A 881 -23.92 -1.25 1.61
CA PRO A 881 -24.92 -2.31 1.71
C PRO A 881 -24.94 -2.97 3.09
N ASP A 882 -23.79 -3.04 3.76
CA ASP A 882 -23.61 -3.63 5.08
C ASP A 882 -24.04 -2.69 6.23
N ARG A 883 -24.52 -1.48 5.91
CA ARG A 883 -25.05 -0.50 6.88
C ARG A 883 -24.03 -0.21 7.98
N LEU A 884 -22.80 0.11 7.56
CA LEU A 884 -21.67 0.44 8.44
C LEU A 884 -21.88 1.79 9.11
N ILE A 885 -21.59 1.89 10.41
CA ILE A 885 -21.70 3.14 11.17
C ILE A 885 -20.60 4.11 10.76
N ILE A 886 -20.98 5.36 10.47
CA ILE A 886 -20.06 6.47 10.18
C ILE A 886 -19.95 7.37 11.43
N ASP A 887 -20.97 8.17 11.69
CA ASP A 887 -21.06 9.14 12.78
C ASP A 887 -22.51 9.42 13.16
N ALA A 888 -22.72 10.10 14.30
CA ALA A 888 -24.03 10.47 14.81
C ALA A 888 -24.20 11.99 14.74
N GLY A 889 -25.06 12.47 13.84
CA GLY A 889 -25.23 13.88 13.51
C GLY A 889 -23.92 14.45 12.97
N THR A 890 -23.23 15.21 13.82
CA THR A 890 -21.92 15.83 13.56
C THR A 890 -20.82 15.31 14.51
N SER A 891 -21.10 14.25 15.27
CA SER A 891 -20.26 13.73 16.36
C SER A 891 -19.80 12.30 16.09
N ASN A 892 -18.58 11.95 16.49
CA ASN A 892 -18.05 10.59 16.34
C ASN A 892 -18.75 9.62 17.30
N PHE A 893 -18.96 8.38 16.87
CA PHE A 893 -19.67 7.36 17.64
C PHE A 893 -18.71 6.32 18.28
N PHE A 894 -19.02 5.92 19.51
CA PHE A 894 -18.33 4.86 20.24
C PHE A 894 -19.32 3.84 20.79
N LEU A 895 -18.91 2.58 20.77
CA LEU A 895 -19.65 1.45 21.33
C LEU A 895 -18.77 0.71 22.33
N VAL A 896 -19.36 0.31 23.47
CA VAL A 896 -18.75 -0.63 24.41
C VAL A 896 -19.57 -1.90 24.41
N TRP A 897 -18.90 -3.02 24.17
CA TRP A 897 -19.56 -4.31 24.05
C TRP A 897 -18.63 -5.46 24.41
N VAL A 898 -19.21 -6.63 24.63
CA VAL A 898 -18.48 -7.89 24.71
C VAL A 898 -18.50 -8.54 23.33
N THR A 899 -17.33 -8.86 22.80
CA THR A 899 -17.23 -9.62 21.54
C THR A 899 -17.80 -11.03 21.68
N LYS A 900 -18.09 -11.69 20.56
CA LYS A 900 -18.48 -13.10 20.55
C LYS A 900 -17.49 -14.07 21.22
N TYR A 901 -16.24 -13.63 21.41
CA TYR A 901 -15.19 -14.39 22.09
C TYR A 901 -15.04 -14.04 23.58
N GLY A 902 -15.95 -13.23 24.14
CA GLY A 902 -15.97 -12.89 25.56
C GLY A 902 -15.06 -11.73 25.97
N LYS A 903 -14.48 -10.99 25.02
CA LYS A 903 -13.59 -9.85 25.31
C LYS A 903 -14.36 -8.54 25.35
N LEU A 904 -14.16 -7.72 26.39
CA LEU A 904 -14.72 -6.37 26.51
C LEU A 904 -13.94 -5.36 25.66
N GLU A 905 -14.64 -4.61 24.80
CA GLU A 905 -14.03 -3.64 23.88
C GLU A 905 -14.75 -2.30 23.89
N LEU A 906 -13.96 -1.22 23.79
CA LEU A 906 -14.39 0.10 23.33
C LEU A 906 -14.03 0.19 21.84
N ILE A 907 -15.04 0.23 20.97
CA ILE A 907 -14.87 0.24 19.52
C ILE A 907 -15.44 1.54 18.90
N THR A 908 -14.77 2.05 17.87
CA THR A 908 -15.23 3.19 17.05
C THR A 908 -14.85 2.94 15.58
N PRO A 909 -15.61 3.44 14.59
CA PRO A 909 -15.25 3.32 13.18
C PRO A 909 -13.89 3.98 12.86
N PRO A 910 -13.11 3.45 11.88
CA PRO A 910 -11.81 3.98 11.48
C PRO A 910 -11.94 5.25 10.63
N LEU A 911 -10.84 5.99 10.44
CA LEU A 911 -10.81 7.25 9.67
C LEU A 911 -10.20 7.10 8.26
N ASP A 912 -9.72 5.91 7.92
CA ASP A 912 -8.93 5.59 6.71
C ASP A 912 -9.69 5.80 5.40
N ASN A 913 -10.99 5.56 5.38
CA ASN A 913 -11.82 5.72 4.18
C ASN A 913 -12.27 7.18 3.90
N GLY A 914 -11.95 8.14 4.77
CA GLY A 914 -12.26 9.56 4.58
C GLY A 914 -13.74 9.94 4.72
N THR A 915 -14.60 9.07 5.26
CA THR A 915 -16.04 9.33 5.46
C THR A 915 -16.35 10.09 6.74
N ILE A 916 -15.45 10.04 7.73
CA ILE A 916 -15.65 10.59 9.07
C ILE A 916 -14.71 11.77 9.29
N LEU A 917 -15.22 12.86 9.86
CA LEU A 917 -14.40 13.98 10.30
C LEU A 917 -13.48 13.54 11.45
N PRO A 918 -12.14 13.71 11.33
CA PRO A 918 -11.20 13.38 12.42
C PRO A 918 -11.43 14.27 13.65
N GLY A 919 -12.24 13.81 14.61
CA GLY A 919 -12.61 14.56 15.80
C GLY A 919 -11.49 14.66 16.84
N LEU A 920 -11.20 15.87 17.34
CA LEU A 920 -10.23 16.08 18.41
C LEU A 920 -10.68 15.43 19.73
N THR A 921 -11.98 15.49 20.05
CA THR A 921 -12.54 14.80 21.23
C THR A 921 -12.41 13.29 21.08
N ARG A 922 -12.72 12.73 19.89
CA ARG A 922 -12.48 11.31 19.57
C ARG A 922 -11.03 10.92 19.80
N HIS A 923 -10.09 11.69 19.25
CA HIS A 923 -8.67 11.43 19.39
C HIS A 923 -8.23 11.45 20.86
N SER A 924 -8.69 12.44 21.63
CA SER A 924 -8.40 12.57 23.06
C SER A 924 -8.96 11.40 23.87
N ILE A 925 -10.18 10.94 23.55
CA ILE A 925 -10.80 9.79 24.23
C ILE A 925 -10.06 8.50 23.95
N LEU A 926 -9.62 8.27 22.71
CA LEU A 926 -8.80 7.11 22.36
C LEU A 926 -7.47 7.12 23.14
N GLU A 927 -6.80 8.26 23.26
CA GLU A 927 -5.58 8.39 24.05
C GLU A 927 -5.82 8.11 25.55
N ILE A 928 -6.85 8.73 26.16
CA ILE A 928 -7.19 8.51 27.57
C ILE A 928 -7.55 7.04 27.80
N ALA A 929 -8.41 6.46 26.96
CA ALA A 929 -8.85 5.08 27.09
C ALA A 929 -7.67 4.10 26.97
N ARG A 930 -6.80 4.29 25.98
CA ARG A 930 -5.60 3.45 25.80
C ARG A 930 -4.67 3.55 27.01
N ALA A 931 -4.49 4.74 27.57
CA ALA A 931 -3.60 4.97 28.70
C ALA A 931 -4.16 4.45 30.04
N ARG A 932 -5.49 4.55 30.27
CA ARG A 932 -6.10 4.36 31.60
C ARG A 932 -7.07 3.18 31.71
N LEU A 933 -7.55 2.61 30.61
CA LEU A 933 -8.57 1.55 30.62
C LEU A 933 -8.06 0.19 30.11
N THR A 934 -6.80 0.08 29.67
CA THR A 934 -6.28 -1.15 29.03
C THR A 934 -5.45 -2.05 29.95
N THR A 935 -4.93 -1.54 31.08
CA THR A 935 -4.01 -2.28 31.95
C THR A 935 -4.33 -2.10 33.44
N GLY A 936 -4.25 -3.19 34.21
CA GLY A 936 -4.43 -3.21 35.67
C GLY A 936 -5.90 -3.14 36.14
N PRO A 937 -6.17 -3.37 37.44
CA PRO A 937 -7.50 -3.18 38.00
C PRO A 937 -7.90 -1.70 37.92
N ILE A 938 -9.00 -1.40 37.23
CA ILE A 938 -9.54 -0.04 37.17
C ILE A 938 -10.35 0.15 38.45
N VAL A 939 -9.85 0.99 39.35
CA VAL A 939 -10.46 1.20 40.67
C VAL A 939 -10.97 2.63 40.77
N GLU A 940 -12.27 2.79 40.97
CA GLU A 940 -12.93 4.08 41.16
C GLU A 940 -13.46 4.20 42.59
N TYR A 941 -13.02 5.23 43.31
CA TYR A 941 -13.59 5.59 44.62
C TYR A 941 -14.88 6.37 44.42
N GLN A 942 -16.00 5.82 44.90
CA GLN A 942 -17.33 6.41 44.77
C GLN A 942 -17.57 7.48 45.86
N SER A 943 -18.53 8.36 45.61
CA SER A 943 -18.92 9.43 46.56
C SER A 943 -19.56 8.89 47.85
N ASP A 944 -20.09 7.67 47.84
CA ASP A 944 -20.67 6.98 49.01
C ASP A 944 -19.61 6.28 49.91
N GLY A 945 -18.32 6.40 49.55
CA GLY A 945 -17.21 5.80 50.29
C GLY A 945 -16.89 4.35 49.89
N SER A 946 -17.58 3.79 48.88
CA SER A 946 -17.30 2.46 48.34
C SER A 946 -16.26 2.47 47.21
N TRP A 947 -15.62 1.33 46.98
CA TRP A 947 -14.73 1.11 45.84
C TRP A 947 -15.46 0.34 44.74
N ARG A 948 -15.43 0.86 43.51
CA ARG A 948 -15.93 0.17 42.31
C ARG A 948 -14.74 -0.35 41.51
N PHE A 949 -14.79 -1.63 41.15
CA PHE A 949 -13.80 -2.28 40.31
C PHE A 949 -14.39 -2.47 38.91
N LEU A 950 -13.67 -2.01 37.90
CA LEU A 950 -14.05 -2.17 36.49
C LEU A 950 -13.03 -3.07 35.78
N GLU A 951 -13.55 -3.88 34.87
CA GLU A 951 -12.73 -4.75 34.03
C GLU A 951 -11.95 -3.92 33.00
N PRO A 952 -10.68 -4.24 32.72
CA PRO A 952 -9.97 -3.63 31.60
C PRO A 952 -10.67 -3.92 30.27
N LEU A 953 -10.66 -2.94 29.37
CA LEU A 953 -11.20 -3.09 28.01
C LEU A 953 -10.11 -2.87 26.97
N SER A 954 -10.25 -3.48 25.80
CA SER A 954 -9.41 -3.14 24.65
C SER A 954 -10.02 -2.03 23.82
N VAL A 955 -9.19 -1.12 23.31
CA VAL A 955 -9.59 -0.01 22.45
C VAL A 955 -9.34 -0.38 21.00
N VAL A 956 -10.37 -0.38 20.16
CA VAL A 956 -10.33 -0.86 18.78
C VAL A 956 -10.89 0.19 17.83
N GLU A 957 -10.22 0.40 16.69
CA GLU A 957 -10.73 1.16 15.56
C GLU A 957 -11.02 0.18 14.43
N ARG A 958 -12.30 -0.05 14.09
CA ARG A 958 -12.74 -1.04 13.09
C ARG A 958 -14.16 -0.73 12.64
N ASP A 959 -14.48 -1.07 11.40
CA ASP A 959 -15.85 -0.96 10.87
C ASP A 959 -16.86 -1.69 11.76
N ILE A 960 -18.00 -1.04 11.97
CA ILE A 960 -19.09 -1.55 12.80
C ILE A 960 -20.35 -1.63 11.93
N ALA A 961 -20.79 -2.84 11.60
CA ALA A 961 -22.06 -3.04 10.91
C ALA A 961 -23.23 -2.95 11.90
N MET A 962 -24.32 -2.28 11.53
CA MET A 962 -25.54 -2.26 12.37
C MET A 962 -26.08 -3.65 12.66
N HIS A 963 -25.88 -4.60 11.74
CA HIS A 963 -26.28 -5.99 11.96
C HIS A 963 -25.49 -6.65 13.10
N ASP A 964 -24.20 -6.34 13.26
CA ASP A 964 -23.40 -6.84 14.40
C ASP A 964 -23.88 -6.24 15.73
N VAL A 965 -24.27 -4.97 15.72
CA VAL A 965 -24.85 -4.29 16.89
C VAL A 965 -26.17 -4.93 17.29
N LEU A 966 -27.01 -5.27 16.30
CA LEU A 966 -28.29 -5.94 16.53
C LEU A 966 -28.10 -7.34 17.12
N VAL A 967 -27.21 -8.16 16.54
CA VAL A 967 -26.89 -9.49 17.09
C VAL A 967 -26.35 -9.37 18.52
N ALA A 968 -25.50 -8.37 18.78
CA ALA A 968 -25.00 -8.12 20.13
C ALA A 968 -26.08 -7.65 21.12
N HIS A 969 -27.12 -6.97 20.64
CA HIS A 969 -28.28 -6.61 21.44
C HIS A 969 -29.06 -7.85 21.86
N ASP A 970 -29.40 -8.71 20.89
CA ASP A 970 -30.16 -9.94 21.10
C ASP A 970 -29.43 -10.92 22.03
N GLU A 971 -28.10 -10.93 21.97
CA GLU A 971 -27.24 -11.76 22.83
C GLU A 971 -26.86 -11.11 24.17
N HIS A 972 -27.44 -9.94 24.51
CA HIS A 972 -27.15 -9.18 25.75
C HIS A 972 -25.65 -8.84 25.95
N ARG A 973 -24.93 -8.63 24.84
CA ARG A 973 -23.49 -8.32 24.83
C ARG A 973 -23.18 -6.83 24.78
N LEU A 974 -24.15 -5.97 24.49
CA LEU A 974 -23.97 -4.52 24.55
C LEU A 974 -23.74 -4.08 26.00
N ARG A 975 -22.80 -3.16 26.21
CA ARG A 975 -22.56 -2.50 27.51
C ARG A 975 -22.90 -1.03 27.49
N GLY A 976 -22.88 -0.41 26.30
CA GLY A 976 -23.47 0.90 26.02
C GLY A 976 -22.85 1.60 24.82
N ALA A 977 -23.31 2.80 24.52
CA ALA A 977 -22.75 3.64 23.46
C ALA A 977 -22.72 5.11 23.88
N PHE A 978 -21.87 5.90 23.23
CA PHE A 978 -21.80 7.34 23.43
C PHE A 978 -21.28 8.03 22.18
N VAL A 979 -21.58 9.33 22.06
CA VAL A 979 -21.08 10.19 21.00
C VAL A 979 -20.11 11.21 21.55
N VAL A 980 -19.16 11.64 20.72
CA VAL A 980 -18.20 12.68 21.08
C VAL A 980 -18.05 13.75 20.00
N GLY A 981 -18.05 15.01 20.41
CA GLY A 981 -17.95 16.14 19.48
C GLY A 981 -17.71 17.48 20.18
N THR A 982 -17.36 18.52 19.43
CA THR A 982 -17.16 19.86 19.99
C THR A 982 -18.44 20.42 20.59
N GLU A 983 -19.58 20.19 19.93
CA GLU A 983 -20.89 20.69 20.33
C GLU A 983 -21.37 20.02 21.62
N TYR A 984 -21.60 18.70 21.58
CA TYR A 984 -22.20 17.92 22.66
C TYR A 984 -21.22 17.36 23.69
N GLY A 985 -19.91 17.49 23.49
CA GLY A 985 -18.92 16.96 24.44
C GLY A 985 -18.84 15.44 24.38
N ILE A 986 -19.13 14.76 25.49
CA ILE A 986 -19.17 13.29 25.59
C ILE A 986 -20.54 12.92 26.13
N THR A 987 -21.44 12.41 25.28
CA THR A 987 -22.86 12.21 25.63
C THR A 987 -23.28 10.76 25.47
N PRO A 988 -23.94 10.14 26.46
CA PRO A 988 -24.43 8.78 26.34
C PRO A 988 -25.51 8.63 25.25
N VAL A 989 -25.62 7.44 24.69
CA VAL A 989 -26.68 7.03 23.77
C VAL A 989 -27.60 6.04 24.51
N SER A 990 -28.88 6.39 24.60
CA SER A 990 -29.92 5.58 25.25
C SER A 990 -30.44 4.47 24.34
N SER A 991 -30.74 4.80 23.09
CA SER A 991 -31.20 3.82 22.10
C SER A 991 -30.85 4.22 20.67
N ILE A 992 -30.83 3.23 19.79
CA ILE A 992 -30.72 3.38 18.34
C ILE A 992 -31.95 2.76 17.69
N GLN A 993 -32.71 3.55 16.94
CA GLN A 993 -33.78 3.08 16.08
C GLN A 993 -33.19 2.64 14.73
N PHE A 994 -33.22 1.34 14.47
CA PHE A 994 -32.75 0.74 13.22
C PHE A 994 -33.89 -0.02 12.54
N GLU A 995 -34.36 0.52 11.41
CA GLU A 995 -35.54 0.02 10.72
C GLU A 995 -36.73 -0.06 11.70
N GLU A 996 -37.38 -1.22 11.85
CA GLU A 996 -38.53 -1.38 12.75
C GLU A 996 -38.14 -1.73 14.20
N GLN A 997 -36.83 -1.78 14.52
CA GLN A 997 -36.33 -2.25 15.82
C GLN A 997 -35.64 -1.14 16.61
N GLU A 998 -35.96 -1.08 17.91
CA GLU A 998 -35.30 -0.20 18.86
C GLU A 998 -34.24 -0.97 19.65
N ILE A 999 -32.96 -0.64 19.43
CA ILE A 999 -31.83 -1.19 20.17
C ILE A 999 -31.61 -0.33 21.41
N ARG A 1000 -31.94 -0.86 22.59
CA ARG A 1000 -31.73 -0.17 23.87
C ARG A 1000 -30.42 -0.57 24.51
N PHE A 1001 -29.69 0.41 25.03
CA PHE A 1001 -28.46 0.17 25.78
C PHE A 1001 -28.75 0.06 27.29
N PRO A 1002 -28.06 -0.84 28.01
CA PRO A 1002 -28.18 -0.90 29.47
C PRO A 1002 -27.56 0.36 30.11
N GLU A 1003 -28.07 0.75 31.27
CA GLU A 1003 -27.49 1.85 32.07
C GLU A 1003 -26.07 1.54 32.60
N GLU A 1004 -25.63 0.28 32.46
CA GLU A 1004 -24.33 -0.25 32.91
C GLU A 1004 -23.10 0.43 32.27
N LEU A 1005 -23.25 1.22 31.20
CA LEU A 1005 -22.15 2.04 30.66
C LEU A 1005 -21.65 3.12 31.62
N SER A 1006 -22.50 3.50 32.58
CA SER A 1006 -22.29 4.62 33.51
C SER A 1006 -20.84 4.74 34.03
N PRO A 1007 -20.14 3.68 34.46
CA PRO A 1007 -18.83 3.82 35.07
C PRO A 1007 -17.70 4.20 34.10
N TYR A 1008 -17.56 3.54 32.95
CA TYR A 1008 -16.49 3.84 31.98
C TYR A 1008 -16.67 5.23 31.38
N LEU A 1009 -17.92 5.59 31.05
CA LEU A 1009 -18.26 6.90 30.52
C LEU A 1009 -18.00 8.00 31.57
N SER A 1010 -18.39 7.79 32.83
CA SER A 1010 -18.15 8.74 33.92
C SER A 1010 -16.65 8.98 34.13
N LEU A 1011 -15.83 7.93 34.06
CA LEU A 1011 -14.37 8.06 34.16
C LEU A 1011 -13.78 8.86 32.98
N LEU A 1012 -14.20 8.54 31.75
CA LEU A 1012 -13.76 9.26 30.56
C LEU A 1012 -14.16 10.74 30.61
N GLN A 1013 -15.39 11.04 31.02
CA GLN A 1013 -15.86 12.41 31.25
C GLN A 1013 -15.03 13.11 32.32
N LYS A 1014 -14.84 12.49 33.49
CA LYS A 1014 -14.05 13.04 34.59
C LYS A 1014 -12.62 13.37 34.15
N TRP A 1015 -11.93 12.45 33.48
CA TRP A 1015 -10.56 12.66 33.03
C TRP A 1015 -10.46 13.71 31.93
N TYR A 1016 -11.35 13.65 30.94
CA TYR A 1016 -11.37 14.62 29.85
C TYR A 1016 -11.66 16.03 30.36
N PHE A 1017 -12.73 16.23 31.14
CA PHE A 1017 -13.10 17.54 31.66
C PHE A 1017 -12.14 18.03 32.74
N GLY A 1018 -11.54 17.14 33.53
CA GLY A 1018 -10.48 17.48 34.47
C GLY A 1018 -9.29 18.14 33.76
N ILE A 1019 -8.91 17.63 32.58
CA ILE A 1019 -7.87 18.26 31.74
C ILE A 1019 -8.35 19.60 31.17
N VAL A 1020 -9.54 19.62 30.56
CA VAL A 1020 -10.09 20.81 29.88
C VAL A 1020 -10.26 22.00 30.83
N PHE A 1021 -10.76 21.76 32.04
CA PHE A 1021 -10.99 22.79 33.05
C PHE A 1021 -9.80 23.02 34.01
N GLY A 1022 -8.68 22.31 33.79
CA GLY A 1022 -7.43 22.53 34.52
C GLY A 1022 -7.38 21.95 35.93
N GLU A 1023 -8.29 21.03 36.28
CA GLU A 1023 -8.21 20.23 37.51
C GLU A 1023 -7.07 19.20 37.44
N GLU A 1024 -6.78 18.72 36.23
CA GLU A 1024 -5.67 17.84 35.93
C GLU A 1024 -4.67 18.58 35.03
N LYS A 1025 -3.41 18.67 35.47
CA LYS A 1025 -2.35 19.31 34.69
C LYS A 1025 -1.97 18.44 33.49
N ASN A 1026 -2.17 18.96 32.29
CA ASN A 1026 -1.87 18.28 31.04
C ASN A 1026 -1.52 19.29 29.94
N ASN A 1027 -0.67 18.92 28.98
CA ASN A 1027 -0.22 19.79 27.88
C ASN A 1027 -1.28 20.00 26.77
N TRP A 1028 -2.44 19.34 26.85
CA TRP A 1028 -3.53 19.52 25.88
C TRP A 1028 -4.30 20.82 26.06
N ALA A 1029 -4.28 21.42 27.25
CA ALA A 1029 -5.02 22.64 27.55
C ALA A 1029 -4.05 23.82 27.71
N GLU A 1030 -3.86 24.57 26.62
CA GLU A 1030 -2.98 25.73 26.56
C GLU A 1030 -3.62 26.91 27.30
N VAL A 1031 -2.89 27.53 28.22
CA VAL A 1031 -3.35 28.76 28.89
C VAL A 1031 -3.12 29.92 27.94
N VAL A 1032 -4.18 30.69 27.64
CA VAL A 1032 -4.07 31.93 26.87
C VAL A 1032 -3.55 33.00 27.83
N GLU A 1033 -2.31 33.45 27.62
CA GLU A 1033 -1.76 34.61 28.31
C GLU A 1033 -2.46 35.86 27.78
N GLY A 1034 -3.13 36.59 28.68
CA GLY A 1034 -3.90 37.79 28.36
C GLY A 1034 -3.04 39.03 28.25
#